data_AF-A0A2N5YT76-F1
#
_entry.id   AF-A0A2N5YT76-F1
#
_cell.length_a   1.000
_cell.length_b   1.000
_cell.length_c   1.000
_cell.angle_alpha   90.00
_cell.angle_beta   90.00
_cell.angle_gamma   90.00
#
_symmetry.space_group_name_H-M   'P 1'
#
loop_
_entity.id
_entity.type
_entity.pdbx_description
1 polymer ?
#
loop_
_entity_poly.entity_id
_entity_poly.type
_entity_poly.pdbx_seq_one_letter_code
_entity_poly.pdbx_strand_id
1 'polypeptide(L)'
;MTNRFRKILVIISAVLIAVGLAFICIYVNNIQFRGEIILTGSCNDVQIVTVSPFNRSRTNIDDENPVSGYFKEIYVVSDCEAQTLISIHYKNQPDVKLSTTEIQPGKYKLQAPGLSFSQKIGAFVKYNQKSLIKVLILFLIVSFFAFRIRRISHFIKNGINTLIDKFYYYKTIISKNLRRIGFSILISALVYPFLLFVPEINLSVLYNISHFGAFVISYQFFFIPICGLFLYKYLKNIWSFLAFWIILFAMFFLISPHVFAGNFGFYCFFHSFITEANQNNFFTNLILPDIGYLAVLPRFIYGLSSIVNPSMTNVIAITSIFTLIIYSWIFSRLLSVKLNFIWLDERLAFVFTIILALFPVFSLVPGLGFPLPATDVAYYGILLIIVFLFSVDYFSKFNTYLAGLISFVFVISKAHMLVLIPVIIIALVYALYKKRKNIIIYSSICLLGLVIQAVFCFYSLQNFGNTTEVAQASFSVGEMGMLNQIAFSLVYFIKSYAYIFITFVDLTERFTLLWLILIFLFIIFLFVLAVLNIRRGTNSRISVWFLSCNFVAYLSALFYALTLSAADTPDADFFSCFIKQVDVNLIRYTIGVHTVLLFGTLPFVIYMLGKSLEVHQRKAKRVVYPLLIIMTFFALFFNKAFVAFPEFWSLTKGDNWSREWSKLIHQFDKDEFYIPIVFFPEYKQYVKTENLDIIAEYLPYNESSFGLNKAIPVRTIIVLLKAESETTEIPCKMQTYCCGHKEHEVNSLYKHEKNFRFVVFDCNENIITDSIVFFNIDNELVLLDTYIRVIGETTLNK
;
A
#
# COMPACT_ATOMS: atom_id res chain seq x y z
N MET A 1 -29.48 -36.60 -16.11
CA MET A 1 -29.69 -36.31 -14.66
C MET A 1 -29.20 -34.94 -14.17
N THR A 2 -28.20 -34.30 -14.80
CA THR A 2 -27.58 -33.04 -14.34
C THR A 2 -28.46 -31.77 -14.39
N ASN A 3 -29.56 -31.75 -15.15
CA ASN A 3 -30.38 -30.53 -15.34
C ASN A 3 -31.47 -30.36 -14.26
N ARG A 4 -32.01 -31.46 -13.69
CA ARG A 4 -33.00 -31.41 -12.58
C ARG A 4 -32.32 -31.04 -11.26
N PHE A 5 -31.20 -31.69 -10.94
CA PHE A 5 -30.37 -31.36 -9.76
C PHE A 5 -29.93 -29.89 -9.76
N ARG A 6 -29.60 -29.33 -10.92
CA ARG A 6 -29.23 -27.92 -11.07
C ARG A 6 -30.40 -26.95 -10.86
N LYS A 7 -31.58 -27.26 -11.39
CA LYS A 7 -32.78 -26.43 -11.12
C LYS A 7 -33.05 -26.42 -9.62
N ILE A 8 -32.97 -27.58 -8.99
CA ILE A 8 -33.10 -27.72 -7.53
C ILE A 8 -32.03 -26.89 -6.81
N LEU A 9 -30.76 -26.94 -7.21
CA LEU A 9 -29.67 -26.21 -6.55
C LEU A 9 -29.76 -24.68 -6.75
N VAL A 10 -30.19 -24.21 -7.93
CA VAL A 10 -30.46 -22.78 -8.18
C VAL A 10 -31.68 -22.31 -7.40
N ILE A 11 -32.74 -23.12 -7.32
CA ILE A 11 -33.92 -22.82 -6.50
C ILE A 11 -33.52 -22.77 -5.03
N ILE A 12 -32.77 -23.76 -4.52
CA ILE A 12 -32.25 -23.77 -3.15
C ILE A 12 -31.37 -22.55 -2.89
N SER A 13 -30.47 -22.20 -3.81
CA SER A 13 -29.60 -21.02 -3.65
C SER A 13 -30.40 -19.72 -3.66
N ALA A 14 -31.36 -19.57 -4.58
CA ALA A 14 -32.22 -18.40 -4.66
C ALA A 14 -33.13 -18.28 -3.42
N VAL A 15 -33.65 -19.41 -2.92
CA VAL A 15 -34.41 -19.49 -1.67
C VAL A 15 -33.53 -19.13 -0.48
N LEU A 16 -32.30 -19.66 -0.38
CA LEU A 16 -31.36 -19.30 0.68
C LEU A 16 -30.98 -17.82 0.64
N ILE A 17 -30.83 -17.23 -0.55
CA ILE A 17 -30.56 -15.80 -0.72
C ILE A 17 -31.78 -14.97 -0.33
N ALA A 18 -32.98 -15.36 -0.77
CA ALA A 18 -34.21 -14.66 -0.44
C ALA A 18 -34.51 -14.76 1.07
N VAL A 19 -34.31 -15.93 1.67
CA VAL A 19 -34.41 -16.15 3.12
C VAL A 19 -33.33 -15.37 3.86
N GLY A 20 -32.09 -15.33 3.36
CA GLY A 20 -31.00 -14.55 3.95
C GLY A 20 -31.27 -13.04 3.91
N LEU A 21 -31.76 -12.52 2.78
CA LEU A 21 -32.17 -11.12 2.63
C LEU A 21 -33.39 -10.80 3.49
N ALA A 22 -34.39 -11.69 3.54
CA ALA A 22 -35.55 -11.53 4.42
C ALA A 22 -35.10 -11.52 5.89
N PHE A 23 -34.17 -12.41 6.27
CA PHE A 23 -33.62 -12.47 7.62
C PHE A 23 -32.83 -11.20 7.96
N ILE A 24 -32.01 -10.67 7.04
CA ILE A 24 -31.32 -9.39 7.21
C ILE A 24 -32.32 -8.23 7.32
N CYS A 25 -33.36 -8.20 6.49
CA CYS A 25 -34.40 -7.16 6.55
C CYS A 25 -35.17 -7.22 7.88
N ILE A 26 -35.57 -8.40 8.33
CA ILE A 26 -36.20 -8.62 9.64
C ILE A 26 -35.23 -8.19 10.75
N TYR A 27 -33.96 -8.54 10.62
CA TYR A 27 -32.91 -8.20 11.58
C TYR A 27 -32.69 -6.70 11.71
N VAL A 28 -32.53 -6.00 10.59
CA VAL A 28 -32.38 -4.54 10.54
C VAL A 28 -33.65 -3.87 11.05
N ASN A 29 -34.84 -4.41 10.74
CA ASN A 29 -36.10 -3.84 11.20
C ASN A 29 -36.25 -3.92 12.74
N ASN A 30 -35.73 -4.98 13.35
CA ASN A 30 -35.74 -5.18 14.80
C ASN A 30 -34.76 -4.27 15.56
N ILE A 31 -33.92 -3.48 14.89
CA ILE A 31 -33.08 -2.49 15.57
C ILE A 31 -33.98 -1.34 16.04
N GLN A 32 -33.96 -1.04 17.34
CA GLN A 32 -34.71 0.08 17.94
C GLN A 32 -33.78 1.11 18.59
N PHE A 33 -32.59 0.71 19.03
CA PHE A 33 -31.58 1.58 19.65
C PHE A 33 -30.28 1.56 18.84
N ARG A 34 -29.57 2.70 18.77
CA ARG A 34 -28.21 2.81 18.21
C ARG A 34 -27.39 3.83 19.00
N GLY A 35 -26.10 3.58 19.23
CA GLY A 35 -25.17 4.56 19.82
C GLY A 35 -24.57 4.11 21.14
N GLU A 36 -23.97 5.07 21.85
CA GLU A 36 -23.41 4.93 23.19
C GLU A 36 -24.42 5.39 24.22
N ILE A 37 -24.62 4.56 25.24
CA ILE A 37 -25.54 4.77 26.34
C ILE A 37 -24.70 4.92 27.59
N ILE A 38 -24.78 6.10 28.21
CA ILE A 38 -24.05 6.43 29.44
C ILE A 38 -25.07 6.48 30.57
N LEU A 39 -24.77 5.79 31.66
CA LEU A 39 -25.53 5.87 32.89
C LEU A 39 -24.95 7.01 33.73
N THR A 40 -25.81 7.88 34.24
CA THR A 40 -25.42 8.94 35.19
C THR A 40 -26.35 8.85 36.39
N GLY A 41 -25.78 8.56 37.58
CA GLY A 41 -26.51 8.31 38.83
C GLY A 41 -25.61 7.63 39.87
N SER A 42 -26.01 7.67 41.16
CA SER A 42 -25.17 7.27 42.32
C SER A 42 -25.64 6.02 43.07
N CYS A 43 -26.45 5.13 42.48
CA CYS A 43 -26.70 3.81 43.10
C CYS A 43 -25.63 2.83 42.59
N ASN A 44 -24.84 2.31 43.52
CA ASN A 44 -24.09 1.07 43.28
C ASN A 44 -25.12 -0.05 43.12
N ASP A 45 -24.93 -0.92 42.13
CA ASP A 45 -25.81 -2.07 41.78
C ASP A 45 -26.90 -1.77 40.72
N VAL A 46 -26.54 -1.05 39.65
CA VAL A 46 -27.37 -0.93 38.44
C VAL A 46 -26.85 -1.84 37.34
N GLN A 47 -27.72 -2.69 36.78
CA GLN A 47 -27.39 -3.57 35.65
C GLN A 47 -28.09 -3.13 34.37
N ILE A 48 -27.34 -2.96 33.29
CA ILE A 48 -27.91 -2.71 31.96
C ILE A 48 -27.99 -4.04 31.21
N VAL A 49 -29.20 -4.54 31.01
CA VAL A 49 -29.45 -5.70 30.15
C VAL A 49 -29.78 -5.22 28.75
N THR A 50 -28.85 -5.39 27.82
CA THR A 50 -29.09 -5.12 26.39
C THR A 50 -29.59 -6.36 25.68
N VAL A 51 -30.57 -6.20 24.81
CA VAL A 51 -31.11 -7.28 23.98
C VAL A 51 -30.80 -6.99 22.52
N SER A 52 -30.03 -7.87 21.90
CA SER A 52 -29.72 -7.79 20.47
C SER A 52 -30.97 -8.01 19.60
N PRO A 53 -30.94 -7.65 18.30
CA PRO A 53 -32.04 -7.96 17.38
C PRO A 53 -32.31 -9.46 17.14
N PHE A 54 -31.48 -10.36 17.70
CA PHE A 54 -31.71 -11.80 17.79
C PHE A 54 -32.28 -12.27 19.14
N ASN A 55 -32.76 -11.37 19.99
CA ASN A 55 -33.21 -11.66 21.36
C ASN A 55 -32.13 -12.28 22.27
N ARG A 56 -30.84 -12.16 21.93
CA ARG A 56 -29.78 -12.50 22.89
C ARG A 56 -29.60 -11.33 23.85
N SER A 57 -29.79 -11.59 25.14
CA SER A 57 -29.51 -10.66 26.21
C SER A 57 -28.03 -10.70 26.60
N ARG A 58 -27.47 -9.54 26.90
CA ARG A 58 -26.19 -9.38 27.61
C ARG A 58 -26.43 -8.46 28.78
N THR A 59 -25.96 -8.87 29.95
CA THR A 59 -25.97 -8.05 31.16
C THR A 59 -24.61 -7.39 31.28
N ASN A 60 -24.59 -6.06 31.28
CA ASN A 60 -23.43 -5.27 31.64
C ASN A 60 -23.64 -4.84 33.09
N ILE A 61 -22.71 -5.24 33.95
CA ILE A 61 -22.69 -4.90 35.38
C ILE A 61 -21.69 -3.76 35.54
N ASP A 62 -22.06 -2.74 36.33
CA ASP A 62 -21.33 -1.51 36.65
C ASP A 62 -19.85 -1.50 36.24
N ASP A 63 -19.59 -0.76 35.17
CA ASP A 63 -18.35 -0.02 34.93
C ASP A 63 -18.83 1.33 34.35
N GLU A 64 -18.14 2.43 34.66
CA GLU A 64 -18.38 3.78 34.09
C GLU A 64 -18.29 3.84 32.54
N ASN A 65 -18.10 2.69 31.90
CA ASN A 65 -17.92 2.52 30.47
C ASN A 65 -19.24 2.62 29.70
N PRO A 66 -19.29 3.42 28.62
CA PRO A 66 -20.47 3.57 27.79
C PRO A 66 -20.85 2.24 27.11
N VAL A 67 -22.12 1.85 27.21
CA VAL A 67 -22.64 0.70 26.48
C VAL A 67 -22.87 1.09 25.03
N SER A 68 -21.95 0.69 24.14
CA SER A 68 -21.99 1.02 22.71
C SER A 68 -22.57 -0.11 21.86
N GLY A 69 -23.46 0.21 20.91
CA GLY A 69 -23.94 -0.77 19.94
C GLY A 69 -25.26 -0.43 19.25
N TYR A 70 -25.92 -1.47 18.75
CA TYR A 70 -27.30 -1.42 18.27
C TYR A 70 -28.11 -2.52 18.96
N PHE A 71 -29.29 -2.17 19.44
CA PHE A 71 -30.08 -3.05 20.29
C PHE A 71 -31.53 -3.05 19.85
N LYS A 72 -32.22 -4.16 20.10
CA LYS A 72 -33.67 -4.27 19.98
C LYS A 72 -34.35 -3.65 21.18
N GLU A 73 -33.85 -3.97 22.37
CA GLU A 73 -34.40 -3.50 23.64
C GLU A 73 -33.29 -3.34 24.65
N ILE A 74 -33.51 -2.49 25.64
CA ILE A 74 -32.58 -2.24 26.72
C ILE A 74 -33.38 -2.16 28.00
N TYR A 75 -32.94 -2.91 29.00
CA TYR A 75 -33.51 -2.93 30.33
C TYR A 75 -32.48 -2.41 31.32
N VAL A 76 -32.95 -1.68 32.31
CA VAL A 76 -32.21 -1.28 33.49
C VAL A 76 -32.80 -2.06 34.65
N VAL A 77 -31.98 -2.87 35.31
CA VAL A 77 -32.34 -3.60 36.52
C VAL A 77 -31.65 -2.91 37.69
N SER A 78 -32.42 -2.53 38.69
CA SER A 78 -31.95 -1.80 39.86
C SER A 78 -32.74 -2.29 41.08
N ASP A 79 -32.03 -2.60 42.15
CA ASP A 79 -32.65 -2.97 43.43
C ASP A 79 -33.05 -1.72 44.26
N CYS A 80 -32.64 -0.51 43.83
CA CYS A 80 -33.06 0.76 44.44
C CYS A 80 -34.50 1.16 44.00
N GLU A 81 -35.42 1.40 44.95
CA GLU A 81 -36.84 1.77 44.71
C GLU A 81 -37.07 3.17 44.08
N ALA A 82 -36.02 3.96 43.79
CA ALA A 82 -36.18 5.33 43.31
C ALA A 82 -36.03 5.43 41.78
N GLN A 83 -37.15 5.57 41.06
CA GLN A 83 -37.24 5.86 39.62
C GLN A 83 -36.48 7.14 39.15
N THR A 84 -35.89 7.93 40.05
CA THR A 84 -35.53 9.34 39.83
C THR A 84 -34.05 9.67 39.62
N LEU A 85 -33.12 8.70 39.65
CA LEU A 85 -31.68 9.00 39.65
C LEU A 85 -30.86 8.47 38.45
N ILE A 86 -31.49 7.85 37.45
CA ILE A 86 -30.78 7.29 36.29
C ILE A 86 -31.05 8.17 35.07
N SER A 87 -30.15 9.11 34.77
CA SER A 87 -30.16 9.80 33.47
C SER A 87 -29.36 8.99 32.45
N ILE A 88 -30.02 8.65 31.35
CA ILE A 88 -29.39 7.94 30.24
C ILE A 88 -29.24 8.91 29.08
N HIS A 89 -27.99 9.16 28.71
CA HIS A 89 -27.66 10.09 27.63
C HIS A 89 -27.19 9.34 26.38
N TYR A 90 -27.64 9.81 25.21
CA TYR A 90 -27.02 9.48 23.94
C TYR A 90 -25.81 10.39 23.73
N LYS A 91 -24.59 9.87 23.79
CA LYS A 91 -23.36 10.68 23.64
C LYS A 91 -23.30 11.54 22.36
N ASN A 92 -23.99 11.11 21.30
CA ASN A 92 -24.05 11.83 20.01
C ASN A 92 -25.20 12.84 19.89
N GLN A 93 -26.03 13.00 20.94
CA GLN A 93 -27.09 14.00 21.04
C GLN A 93 -27.19 14.46 22.51
N PRO A 94 -26.66 15.64 22.87
CA PRO A 94 -26.83 16.16 24.22
C PRO A 94 -28.33 16.31 24.55
N ASP A 95 -28.69 15.94 25.79
CA ASP A 95 -29.99 16.20 26.46
C ASP A 95 -31.26 15.43 26.04
N VAL A 96 -31.17 14.32 25.32
CA VAL A 96 -32.36 13.44 25.14
C VAL A 96 -32.48 12.46 26.32
N LYS A 97 -33.21 12.85 27.37
CA LYS A 97 -33.62 11.91 28.44
C LYS A 97 -34.60 10.88 27.89
N LEU A 98 -34.25 9.61 27.97
CA LEU A 98 -35.13 8.51 27.56
C LEU A 98 -36.16 8.21 28.64
N SER A 99 -37.43 8.03 28.26
CA SER A 99 -38.47 7.56 29.18
C SER A 99 -38.28 6.08 29.50
N THR A 100 -38.49 5.73 30.77
CA THR A 100 -38.51 4.36 31.29
C THR A 100 -39.95 3.89 31.50
N THR A 101 -40.20 2.60 31.31
CA THR A 101 -41.46 1.95 31.71
C THR A 101 -41.13 0.74 32.57
N GLU A 102 -41.68 0.69 33.77
CA GLU A 102 -41.52 -0.45 34.68
C GLU A 102 -42.28 -1.66 34.16
N ILE A 103 -41.60 -2.80 34.06
CA ILE A 103 -42.20 -4.06 33.58
C ILE A 103 -42.33 -5.06 34.71
N GLN A 104 -41.38 -5.05 35.64
CA GLN A 104 -41.36 -5.84 36.87
C GLN A 104 -40.72 -4.98 37.97
N PRO A 105 -41.00 -5.25 39.26
CA PRO A 105 -40.34 -4.56 40.36
C PRO A 105 -38.82 -4.55 40.16
N GLY A 106 -38.22 -3.35 40.15
CA GLY A 106 -36.77 -3.17 39.93
C GLY A 106 -36.28 -3.37 38.49
N LYS A 107 -37.17 -3.55 37.49
CA LYS A 107 -36.79 -3.72 36.08
C LYS A 107 -37.55 -2.79 35.14
N TYR A 108 -36.80 -1.85 34.57
CA TYR A 108 -37.30 -0.78 33.72
C TYR A 108 -36.86 -0.98 32.26
N LYS A 109 -37.79 -0.89 31.30
CA LYS A 109 -37.47 -0.89 29.87
C LYS A 109 -37.35 0.54 29.35
N LEU A 110 -36.31 0.80 28.58
CA LEU A 110 -36.15 2.08 27.90
C LEU A 110 -37.06 2.16 26.68
N GLN A 111 -37.69 3.32 26.49
CA GLN A 111 -38.42 3.64 25.26
C GLN A 111 -37.47 4.29 24.24
N ALA A 112 -37.48 3.77 23.02
CA ALA A 112 -36.61 4.24 21.95
C ALA A 112 -37.21 5.46 21.23
N PRO A 113 -36.39 6.48 20.86
CA PRO A 113 -36.78 7.39 19.80
C PRO A 113 -36.86 6.60 18.49
N GLY A 114 -37.92 6.81 17.71
CA GLY A 114 -38.14 6.07 16.46
C GLY A 114 -36.96 6.23 15.48
N LEU A 115 -36.28 5.13 15.15
CA LEU A 115 -35.21 5.12 14.15
C LEU A 115 -35.77 4.96 12.75
N SER A 116 -35.32 5.81 11.82
CA SER A 116 -35.62 5.62 10.40
C SER A 116 -34.90 4.38 9.85
N PHE A 117 -35.44 3.78 8.79
CA PHE A 117 -34.85 2.58 8.19
C PHE A 117 -33.40 2.81 7.72
N SER A 118 -33.07 4.00 7.22
CA SER A 118 -31.69 4.36 6.83
C SER A 118 -30.75 4.43 8.03
N GLN A 119 -31.22 4.93 9.18
CA GLN A 119 -30.44 4.96 10.42
C GLN A 119 -30.18 3.55 10.99
N LYS A 120 -31.14 2.63 10.84
CA LYS A 120 -31.00 1.22 11.22
C LYS A 120 -29.98 0.50 10.34
N ILE A 121 -30.01 0.72 9.02
CA ILE A 121 -28.99 0.20 8.09
C ILE A 121 -27.61 0.74 8.45
N GLY A 122 -27.49 2.06 8.67
CA GLY A 122 -26.22 2.68 9.05
C GLY A 122 -25.63 2.10 10.34
N ALA A 123 -26.47 1.84 11.35
CA ALA A 123 -26.05 1.19 12.59
C ALA A 123 -25.59 -0.26 12.35
N PHE A 124 -26.37 -1.04 11.60
CA PHE A 124 -26.01 -2.41 11.25
C PHE A 124 -24.65 -2.48 10.53
N VAL A 125 -24.40 -1.59 9.57
CA VAL A 125 -23.13 -1.54 8.84
C VAL A 125 -21.97 -1.11 9.74
N LYS A 126 -22.17 -0.07 10.57
CA LYS A 126 -21.13 0.46 11.48
C LYS A 126 -20.65 -0.58 12.49
N TYR A 127 -21.57 -1.29 13.13
CA TYR A 127 -21.23 -2.20 14.25
C TYR A 127 -21.03 -3.67 13.83
N ASN A 128 -21.51 -4.12 12.66
CA ASN A 128 -21.26 -5.48 12.13
C ASN A 128 -20.27 -5.52 10.95
N GLN A 129 -19.48 -4.48 10.73
CA GLN A 129 -18.63 -4.33 9.54
C GLN A 129 -17.80 -5.60 9.25
N LYS A 130 -17.14 -6.19 10.26
CA LYS A 130 -16.33 -7.42 10.12
C LYS A 130 -17.16 -8.64 9.69
N SER A 131 -18.36 -8.81 10.23
CA SER A 131 -19.25 -9.94 9.91
C SER A 131 -19.94 -9.76 8.56
N LEU A 132 -20.32 -8.53 8.21
CA LEU A 132 -20.95 -8.18 6.95
C LEU A 132 -20.01 -8.45 5.76
N ILE A 133 -18.72 -8.14 5.92
CA ILE A 133 -17.68 -8.44 4.93
C ILE A 133 -17.52 -9.94 4.72
N LYS A 134 -17.49 -10.75 5.80
CA LYS A 134 -17.43 -12.22 5.70
C LYS A 134 -18.63 -12.79 4.95
N VAL A 135 -19.83 -12.28 5.23
CA VAL A 135 -21.07 -12.68 4.54
C VAL A 135 -21.06 -12.24 3.07
N LEU A 136 -20.59 -11.03 2.75
CA LEU A 136 -20.47 -10.53 1.38
C LEU A 136 -19.47 -11.36 0.56
N ILE A 137 -18.32 -11.72 1.15
CA ILE A 137 -17.32 -12.58 0.52
C ILE A 137 -17.90 -13.98 0.31
N LEU A 138 -18.54 -14.58 1.33
CA LEU A 138 -19.18 -15.88 1.20
C LEU A 138 -20.29 -15.84 0.13
N PHE A 139 -21.08 -14.76 0.09
CA PHE A 139 -22.12 -14.54 -0.91
C PHE A 139 -21.54 -14.40 -2.31
N LEU A 140 -20.43 -13.68 -2.48
CA LEU A 140 -19.71 -13.56 -3.76
C LEU A 140 -19.14 -14.90 -4.21
N ILE A 141 -18.57 -15.69 -3.30
CA ILE A 141 -18.04 -17.03 -3.56
C ILE A 141 -19.19 -17.98 -3.95
N VAL A 142 -20.24 -18.06 -3.14
CA VAL A 142 -21.41 -18.92 -3.38
C VAL A 142 -22.12 -18.51 -4.67
N SER A 143 -22.32 -17.21 -4.92
CA SER A 143 -22.90 -16.71 -6.17
C SER A 143 -22.02 -17.01 -7.37
N PHE A 144 -20.69 -16.90 -7.23
CA PHE A 144 -19.74 -17.26 -8.28
C PHE A 144 -19.83 -18.75 -8.63
N PHE A 145 -19.85 -19.64 -7.64
CA PHE A 145 -19.97 -21.08 -7.85
C PHE A 145 -21.36 -21.49 -8.35
N ALA A 146 -22.45 -21.03 -7.73
CA ALA A 146 -23.82 -21.34 -8.10
C ALA A 146 -24.15 -20.91 -9.54
N PHE A 147 -23.63 -19.76 -10.00
CA PHE A 147 -23.90 -19.24 -11.33
C PHE A 147 -23.00 -19.84 -12.43
N ARG A 148 -21.84 -20.44 -12.07
CA ARG A 148 -20.82 -20.84 -13.06
C ARG A 148 -20.41 -22.31 -13.08
N ILE A 149 -20.92 -23.20 -12.23
CA ILE A 149 -20.55 -24.66 -12.22
C ILE A 149 -20.49 -25.31 -13.62
N ARG A 150 -21.48 -25.09 -14.50
CA ARG A 150 -21.47 -25.68 -15.87
C ARG A 150 -20.44 -25.04 -16.80
N ARG A 151 -20.18 -23.74 -16.65
CA ARG A 151 -19.13 -23.06 -17.39
C ARG A 151 -17.76 -23.42 -16.84
N ILE A 152 -17.59 -23.60 -15.54
CA ILE A 152 -16.35 -24.01 -14.90
C ILE A 152 -16.01 -25.44 -15.30
N SER A 153 -16.94 -26.41 -15.28
CA SER A 153 -16.60 -27.78 -15.72
C SER A 153 -16.31 -27.86 -17.22
N HIS A 154 -17.05 -27.14 -18.06
CA HIS A 154 -16.77 -27.05 -19.50
C HIS A 154 -15.49 -26.26 -19.80
N PHE A 155 -15.20 -25.21 -19.02
CA PHE A 155 -13.97 -24.43 -19.09
C PHE A 155 -12.77 -25.21 -18.56
N ILE A 156 -12.93 -26.05 -17.54
CA ILE A 156 -11.92 -26.98 -17.04
C ILE A 156 -11.68 -28.05 -18.10
N LYS A 157 -12.73 -28.65 -18.68
CA LYS A 157 -12.56 -29.67 -19.73
C LYS A 157 -11.93 -29.09 -21.01
N ASN A 158 -12.43 -27.96 -21.50
CA ASN A 158 -11.84 -27.28 -22.65
C ASN A 158 -10.47 -26.71 -22.31
N GLY A 159 -10.27 -26.23 -21.08
CA GLY A 159 -9.00 -25.70 -20.58
C GLY A 159 -7.95 -26.79 -20.45
N ILE A 160 -8.32 -27.99 -19.99
CA ILE A 160 -7.48 -29.19 -19.97
C ILE A 160 -7.14 -29.60 -21.40
N ASN A 161 -8.12 -29.67 -22.30
CA ASN A 161 -7.83 -29.98 -23.71
C ASN A 161 -6.90 -28.92 -24.34
N THR A 162 -7.15 -27.63 -24.08
CA THR A 162 -6.28 -26.54 -24.55
C THR A 162 -4.90 -26.61 -23.90
N LEU A 163 -4.80 -27.04 -22.65
CA LEU A 163 -3.55 -27.26 -21.93
C LEU A 163 -2.78 -28.44 -22.52
N ILE A 164 -3.46 -29.53 -22.86
CA ILE A 164 -2.90 -30.70 -23.53
C ILE A 164 -2.41 -30.31 -24.93
N ASP A 165 -3.23 -29.61 -25.72
CA ASP A 165 -2.85 -29.12 -27.05
C ASP A 165 -1.66 -28.17 -26.98
N LYS A 166 -1.67 -27.23 -26.01
CA LYS A 166 -0.54 -26.35 -25.74
C LYS A 166 0.67 -27.12 -25.25
N PHE A 167 0.50 -28.14 -24.42
CA PHE A 167 1.58 -28.98 -23.94
C PHE A 167 2.23 -29.74 -25.11
N TYR A 168 1.43 -30.34 -26.01
CA TYR A 168 1.96 -30.96 -27.22
C TYR A 168 2.65 -29.94 -28.11
N TYR A 169 2.05 -28.77 -28.33
CA TYR A 169 2.66 -27.68 -29.07
C TYR A 169 4.01 -27.24 -28.47
N TYR A 170 4.06 -27.00 -27.16
CA TYR A 170 5.29 -26.65 -26.46
C TYR A 170 6.30 -27.79 -26.46
N LYS A 171 5.87 -29.04 -26.29
CA LYS A 171 6.72 -30.23 -26.41
C LYS A 171 7.35 -30.31 -27.80
N THR A 172 6.58 -30.03 -28.86
CA THR A 172 7.10 -29.99 -30.24
C THR A 172 8.07 -28.81 -30.44
N ILE A 173 7.80 -27.64 -29.88
CA ILE A 173 8.74 -26.51 -29.93
C ILE A 173 10.03 -26.85 -29.20
N ILE A 174 9.92 -27.42 -28.00
CA ILE A 174 11.06 -27.80 -27.15
C ILE A 174 11.90 -28.86 -27.86
N SER A 175 11.29 -29.92 -28.38
CA SER A 175 12.02 -30.98 -29.09
C SER A 175 12.73 -30.45 -30.34
N LYS A 176 12.09 -29.56 -31.10
CA LYS A 176 12.70 -28.93 -32.28
C LYS A 176 13.82 -27.93 -31.95
N ASN A 177 13.83 -27.36 -30.75
CA ASN A 177 14.79 -26.34 -30.33
C ASN A 177 15.69 -26.79 -29.19
N LEU A 178 15.84 -28.11 -28.97
CA LEU A 178 16.52 -28.67 -27.80
C LEU A 178 17.95 -28.14 -27.63
N ARG A 179 18.71 -27.97 -28.73
CA ARG A 179 20.05 -27.37 -28.71
C ARG A 179 20.05 -25.91 -28.24
N ARG A 180 19.08 -25.11 -28.70
CA ARG A 180 18.95 -23.69 -28.31
C ARG A 180 18.54 -23.57 -26.84
N ILE A 181 17.63 -24.43 -26.40
CA ILE A 181 17.22 -24.50 -24.99
C ILE A 181 18.40 -24.97 -24.12
N GLY A 182 19.14 -26.00 -24.53
CA GLY A 182 20.35 -26.45 -23.84
C GLY A 182 21.41 -25.36 -23.73
N PHE A 183 21.62 -24.57 -24.79
CA PHE A 183 22.51 -23.40 -24.74
C PHE A 183 21.96 -22.29 -23.85
N SER A 184 20.64 -22.10 -23.81
CA SER A 184 19.99 -21.17 -22.87
C SER A 184 20.21 -21.59 -21.42
N ILE A 185 20.09 -22.89 -21.13
CA ILE A 185 20.38 -23.48 -19.81
C ILE A 185 21.83 -23.20 -19.44
N LEU A 186 22.77 -23.43 -20.35
CA LEU A 186 24.19 -23.17 -20.15
C LEU A 186 24.48 -21.69 -19.83
N ILE A 187 23.99 -20.75 -20.65
CA ILE A 187 24.17 -19.31 -20.40
C ILE A 187 23.57 -18.94 -19.04
N SER A 188 22.34 -19.37 -18.76
CA SER A 188 21.65 -19.04 -17.50
C SER A 188 22.41 -19.58 -16.28
N ALA A 189 22.98 -20.78 -16.39
CA ALA A 189 23.79 -21.38 -15.34
C ALA A 189 25.11 -20.62 -15.08
N LEU A 190 25.67 -19.96 -16.11
CA LEU A 190 26.89 -19.15 -15.99
C LEU A 190 26.66 -17.75 -15.41
N VAL A 191 25.42 -17.22 -15.46
CA VAL A 191 25.09 -15.88 -14.93
C VAL A 191 25.29 -15.82 -13.42
N TYR A 192 24.88 -16.84 -12.66
CA TYR A 192 24.97 -16.80 -11.20
C TYR A 192 26.42 -16.83 -10.67
N PRO A 193 27.32 -17.72 -11.15
CA PRO A 193 28.75 -17.61 -10.84
C PRO A 193 29.33 -16.24 -11.20
N PHE A 194 28.95 -15.68 -12.34
CA PHE A 194 29.39 -14.33 -12.73
C PHE A 194 28.94 -13.27 -11.70
N LEU A 195 27.71 -13.35 -11.21
CA LEU A 195 27.19 -12.47 -10.16
C LEU A 195 27.90 -12.65 -8.81
N LEU A 196 28.45 -13.83 -8.50
CA LEU A 196 29.29 -14.02 -7.30
C LEU A 196 30.64 -13.30 -7.40
N PHE A 197 31.16 -13.06 -8.60
CA PHE A 197 32.39 -12.30 -8.83
C PHE A 197 32.16 -10.80 -8.93
N VAL A 198 30.90 -10.34 -9.06
CA VAL A 198 30.55 -8.93 -8.88
C VAL A 198 30.60 -8.65 -7.38
N PRO A 199 31.55 -7.83 -6.89
CA PRO A 199 31.99 -7.85 -5.49
C PRO A 199 30.96 -7.34 -4.45
N GLU A 200 29.67 -7.19 -4.79
CA GLU A 200 28.73 -6.38 -4.00
C GLU A 200 27.33 -7.00 -3.79
N ILE A 201 26.99 -8.17 -4.37
CA ILE A 201 25.67 -8.80 -4.18
C ILE A 201 25.81 -10.23 -3.65
N ASN A 202 25.64 -10.43 -2.34
CA ASN A 202 25.63 -11.77 -1.75
C ASN A 202 24.20 -12.34 -1.61
N LEU A 203 23.73 -13.03 -2.65
CA LEU A 203 22.39 -13.64 -2.68
C LEU A 203 22.14 -14.70 -1.59
N SER A 204 23.18 -15.31 -1.00
CA SER A 204 23.01 -16.32 0.07
C SER A 204 22.53 -15.70 1.37
N VAL A 205 22.93 -14.46 1.65
CA VAL A 205 22.49 -13.66 2.80
C VAL A 205 21.01 -13.27 2.65
N LEU A 206 20.62 -12.87 1.44
CA LEU A 206 19.28 -12.36 1.09
C LEU A 206 18.16 -13.38 1.33
N TYR A 207 18.42 -14.65 1.06
CA TYR A 207 17.44 -15.73 1.26
C TYR A 207 17.71 -16.57 2.51
N ASN A 208 18.77 -16.26 3.25
CA ASN A 208 19.28 -17.07 4.36
C ASN A 208 19.41 -18.56 3.98
N ILE A 209 20.00 -18.83 2.81
CA ILE A 209 20.22 -20.19 2.26
C ILE A 209 21.65 -20.33 1.75
N SER A 210 22.10 -21.57 1.54
CA SER A 210 23.40 -21.82 0.91
C SER A 210 23.48 -21.19 -0.49
N HIS A 211 24.69 -20.89 -0.97
CA HIS A 211 24.89 -20.40 -2.34
C HIS A 211 24.30 -21.35 -3.40
N PHE A 212 24.26 -22.65 -3.13
CA PHE A 212 23.59 -23.63 -3.99
C PHE A 212 22.07 -23.46 -3.97
N GLY A 213 21.45 -23.25 -2.80
CA GLY A 213 20.03 -22.93 -2.70
C GLY A 213 19.66 -21.65 -3.45
N ALA A 214 20.46 -20.58 -3.28
CA ALA A 214 20.24 -19.31 -3.96
C ALA A 214 20.42 -19.41 -5.48
N PHE A 215 21.34 -20.26 -5.95
CA PHE A 215 21.47 -20.61 -7.37
C PHE A 215 20.19 -21.25 -7.92
N VAL A 216 19.66 -22.28 -7.25
CA VAL A 216 18.47 -23.01 -7.72
C VAL A 216 17.26 -22.10 -7.84
N ILE A 217 17.06 -21.18 -6.88
CA ILE A 217 15.94 -20.23 -6.88
C ILE A 217 16.10 -19.18 -7.99
N SER A 218 17.28 -18.57 -8.11
CA SER A 218 17.53 -17.50 -9.08
C SER A 218 17.65 -17.99 -10.52
N TYR A 219 18.05 -19.24 -10.73
CA TYR A 219 18.23 -19.84 -12.05
C TYR A 219 16.99 -19.71 -12.94
N GLN A 220 15.79 -19.90 -12.39
CA GLN A 220 14.54 -19.80 -13.16
C GLN A 220 14.31 -18.37 -13.67
N PHE A 221 14.66 -17.36 -12.88
CA PHE A 221 14.52 -15.95 -13.26
C PHE A 221 15.43 -15.57 -14.42
N PHE A 222 16.64 -16.13 -14.53
CA PHE A 222 17.53 -15.94 -15.68
C PHE A 222 17.16 -16.82 -16.87
N PHE A 223 16.71 -18.04 -16.60
CA PHE A 223 16.37 -19.01 -17.64
C PHE A 223 15.21 -18.56 -18.52
N ILE A 224 14.13 -18.03 -17.93
CA ILE A 224 12.95 -17.60 -18.69
C ILE A 224 13.27 -16.53 -19.77
N PRO A 225 13.95 -15.40 -19.47
CA PRO A 225 14.30 -14.41 -20.46
C PRO A 225 15.27 -14.93 -21.52
N ILE A 226 16.29 -15.71 -21.13
CA ILE A 226 17.27 -16.27 -22.07
C ILE A 226 16.57 -17.24 -23.02
N CYS A 227 15.76 -18.18 -22.51
CA CYS A 227 14.96 -19.07 -23.32
C CYS A 227 13.99 -18.30 -24.24
N GLY A 228 13.37 -17.23 -23.73
CA GLY A 228 12.51 -16.33 -24.50
C GLY A 228 13.21 -15.63 -25.66
N LEU A 229 14.49 -15.23 -25.51
CA LEU A 229 15.31 -14.69 -26.60
C LEU A 229 15.54 -15.73 -27.70
N PHE A 230 15.89 -16.97 -27.34
CA PHE A 230 16.11 -18.03 -28.31
C PHE A 230 14.81 -18.53 -28.99
N LEU A 231 13.67 -18.36 -28.32
CA LEU A 231 12.34 -18.72 -28.81
C LEU A 231 11.51 -17.51 -29.27
N TYR A 232 12.15 -16.37 -29.56
CA TYR A 232 11.45 -15.09 -29.80
C TYR A 232 10.38 -15.17 -30.90
N LYS A 233 10.59 -15.99 -31.94
CA LYS A 233 9.66 -16.18 -33.06
C LYS A 233 8.31 -16.78 -32.64
N TYR A 234 8.24 -17.41 -31.47
CA TYR A 234 7.03 -18.02 -30.92
C TYR A 234 6.32 -17.12 -29.91
N LEU A 235 6.90 -15.96 -29.55
CA LEU A 235 6.31 -15.03 -28.61
C LEU A 235 5.35 -14.06 -29.32
N LYS A 236 4.11 -14.00 -28.84
CA LYS A 236 3.04 -13.14 -29.41
C LYS A 236 3.34 -11.63 -29.30
N ASN A 237 4.10 -11.22 -28.29
CA ASN A 237 4.52 -9.83 -28.10
C ASN A 237 5.93 -9.79 -27.50
N ILE A 238 6.93 -9.82 -28.38
CA ILE A 238 8.33 -9.87 -28.00
C ILE A 238 8.78 -8.60 -27.26
N TRP A 239 8.36 -7.42 -27.70
CA TRP A 239 8.79 -6.16 -27.10
C TRP A 239 8.30 -6.00 -25.67
N SER A 240 7.04 -6.36 -25.41
CA SER A 240 6.50 -6.39 -24.05
C SER A 240 7.22 -7.41 -23.16
N PHE A 241 7.52 -8.60 -23.70
CA PHE A 241 8.30 -9.62 -22.97
C PHE A 241 9.71 -9.13 -22.63
N LEU A 242 10.43 -8.56 -23.59
CA LEU A 242 11.78 -8.05 -23.37
C LEU A 242 11.80 -6.87 -22.40
N ALA A 243 10.84 -5.94 -22.53
CA ALA A 243 10.76 -4.78 -21.63
C ALA A 243 10.50 -5.22 -20.20
N PHE A 244 9.60 -6.19 -19.97
CA PHE A 244 9.36 -6.76 -18.65
C PHE A 244 10.67 -7.24 -17.99
N TRP A 245 11.45 -8.07 -18.69
CA TRP A 245 12.67 -8.63 -18.11
C TRP A 245 13.80 -7.62 -17.97
N ILE A 246 13.96 -6.70 -18.93
CA ILE A 246 14.96 -5.63 -18.83
C ILE A 246 14.65 -4.72 -17.64
N ILE A 247 13.38 -4.32 -17.46
CA ILE A 247 12.97 -3.50 -16.32
C ILE A 247 13.22 -4.24 -15.01
N LEU A 248 12.79 -5.52 -14.93
CA LEU A 248 12.98 -6.36 -13.75
C LEU A 248 14.47 -6.46 -13.36
N PHE A 249 15.34 -6.80 -14.30
CA PHE A 249 16.77 -6.97 -14.01
C PHE A 249 17.50 -5.66 -13.78
N ALA A 250 17.21 -4.61 -14.54
CA ALA A 250 17.85 -3.32 -14.33
C ALA A 250 17.51 -2.76 -12.95
N MET A 251 16.24 -2.87 -12.53
CA MET A 251 15.82 -2.46 -11.19
C MET A 251 16.48 -3.31 -10.09
N PHE A 252 16.50 -4.63 -10.26
CA PHE A 252 17.01 -5.56 -9.26
C PHE A 252 18.54 -5.58 -9.14
N PHE A 253 19.28 -5.45 -10.24
CA PHE A 253 20.74 -5.61 -10.26
C PHE A 253 21.53 -4.32 -10.46
N LEU A 254 20.94 -3.27 -11.06
CA LEU A 254 21.68 -2.06 -11.44
C LEU A 254 21.25 -0.83 -10.63
N ILE A 255 19.94 -0.60 -10.48
CA ILE A 255 19.43 0.67 -9.93
C ILE A 255 19.37 0.64 -8.41
N SER A 256 18.81 -0.41 -7.80
CA SER A 256 18.69 -0.49 -6.35
C SER A 256 18.76 -1.93 -5.83
N PRO A 257 19.88 -2.65 -6.06
CA PRO A 257 20.01 -4.01 -5.55
C PRO A 257 19.83 -4.10 -4.04
N HIS A 258 20.32 -3.11 -3.30
CA HIS A 258 20.16 -2.99 -1.85
C HIS A 258 18.70 -2.92 -1.40
N VAL A 259 17.85 -2.23 -2.20
CA VAL A 259 16.41 -2.11 -1.98
C VAL A 259 15.72 -3.47 -2.04
N PHE A 260 16.08 -4.29 -3.02
CA PHE A 260 15.46 -5.59 -3.24
C PHE A 260 16.18 -6.73 -2.51
N ALA A 261 17.34 -6.43 -1.91
CA ALA A 261 18.15 -7.36 -1.12
C ALA A 261 17.81 -7.43 0.37
N GLY A 262 17.04 -6.48 0.90
CA GLY A 262 16.71 -6.45 2.33
C GLY A 262 17.88 -6.01 3.22
N ASN A 263 18.82 -5.24 2.66
CA ASN A 263 20.03 -4.74 3.34
C ASN A 263 19.83 -3.37 4.01
N PHE A 264 18.60 -2.86 4.11
CA PHE A 264 18.25 -1.60 4.79
C PHE A 264 16.91 -1.79 5.53
N GLY A 265 16.63 -0.94 6.52
CA GLY A 265 15.47 -1.05 7.43
C GLY A 265 14.08 -0.99 6.76
N PHE A 266 12.98 -1.03 7.56
CA PHE A 266 11.56 -1.02 7.13
C PHE A 266 10.76 0.27 7.39
N TYR A 267 10.29 0.97 6.35
CA TYR A 267 9.52 2.21 6.57
C TYR A 267 8.30 1.91 7.44
N CYS A 268 7.96 2.76 8.42
CA CYS A 268 7.07 2.44 9.54
C CYS A 268 5.75 1.73 9.25
N PHE A 269 5.15 1.92 8.07
CA PHE A 269 3.92 1.22 7.71
C PHE A 269 4.12 -0.20 7.19
N PHE A 270 5.32 -0.59 6.76
CA PHE A 270 5.61 -1.94 6.27
C PHE A 270 5.51 -2.97 7.40
N HIS A 271 5.98 -2.59 8.58
CA HIS A 271 6.00 -3.44 9.75
C HIS A 271 4.60 -3.85 10.20
N SER A 272 3.64 -2.92 10.22
CA SER A 272 2.25 -3.22 10.58
C SER A 272 1.62 -4.24 9.64
N PHE A 273 1.93 -4.22 8.33
CA PHE A 273 1.41 -5.24 7.42
C PHE A 273 1.92 -6.65 7.70
N ILE A 274 3.12 -6.79 8.28
CA ILE A 274 3.71 -8.07 8.64
C ILE A 274 3.19 -8.52 10.00
N THR A 275 3.19 -7.66 11.01
CA THR A 275 2.66 -8.02 12.34
C THR A 275 1.18 -8.31 12.29
N GLU A 276 0.39 -7.49 11.62
CA GLU A 276 -1.03 -7.75 11.46
C GLU A 276 -1.30 -9.03 10.67
N ALA A 277 -0.41 -9.42 9.75
CA ALA A 277 -0.50 -10.71 9.05
C ALA A 277 -0.20 -11.91 9.94
N ASN A 278 0.69 -11.77 10.93
CA ASN A 278 1.02 -12.83 11.88
C ASN A 278 -0.03 -12.93 12.99
N GLN A 279 -0.51 -11.80 13.50
CA GLN A 279 -1.51 -11.73 14.57
C GLN A 279 -2.93 -12.08 14.09
N ASN A 280 -3.25 -11.83 12.82
CA ASN A 280 -4.58 -12.08 12.27
C ASN A 280 -4.56 -13.15 11.18
N ASN A 281 -5.59 -14.00 11.17
CA ASN A 281 -5.82 -14.93 10.06
C ASN A 281 -5.82 -14.20 8.69
N PHE A 282 -5.25 -14.81 7.66
CA PHE A 282 -5.06 -14.24 6.32
C PHE A 282 -6.26 -13.44 5.78
N PHE A 283 -7.47 -13.99 5.85
CA PHE A 283 -8.68 -13.31 5.36
C PHE A 283 -9.07 -12.09 6.19
N THR A 284 -8.83 -12.13 7.50
CA THR A 284 -9.05 -10.98 8.39
C THR A 284 -8.02 -9.90 8.06
N ASN A 285 -6.74 -10.28 7.90
CA ASN A 285 -5.68 -9.34 7.53
C ASN A 285 -6.01 -8.58 6.24
N LEU A 286 -6.51 -9.26 5.20
CA LEU A 286 -6.86 -8.64 3.90
C LEU A 286 -7.86 -7.47 3.99
N ILE A 287 -8.71 -7.45 5.01
CA ILE A 287 -9.81 -6.49 5.14
C ILE A 287 -9.59 -5.48 6.28
N LEU A 288 -8.44 -5.54 6.95
CA LEU A 288 -8.07 -4.53 7.93
C LEU A 288 -7.80 -3.20 7.20
N PRO A 289 -8.34 -2.08 7.71
CA PRO A 289 -8.01 -0.77 7.15
C PRO A 289 -6.54 -0.44 7.46
N ASP A 290 -5.85 0.19 6.52
CA ASP A 290 -4.57 0.85 6.73
C ASP A 290 -4.83 2.35 6.83
N ILE A 291 -4.73 2.92 8.03
CA ILE A 291 -4.83 4.37 8.33
C ILE A 291 -5.87 5.07 7.43
N GLY A 292 -7.08 4.53 7.48
CA GLY A 292 -8.27 5.08 6.84
C GLY A 292 -8.60 4.66 5.42
N TYR A 293 -7.93 3.67 4.85
CA TYR A 293 -8.33 3.09 3.56
C TYR A 293 -8.06 1.58 3.51
N LEU A 294 -8.64 0.84 2.55
CA LEU A 294 -8.27 -0.58 2.37
C LEU A 294 -6.94 -0.69 1.62
N ALA A 295 -6.07 -1.60 2.07
CA ALA A 295 -4.75 -1.83 1.51
C ALA A 295 -4.59 -3.28 1.02
N VAL A 296 -5.54 -3.76 0.21
CA VAL A 296 -5.68 -5.20 -0.11
C VAL A 296 -4.47 -5.79 -0.85
N LEU A 297 -3.91 -5.10 -1.84
CA LEU A 297 -2.74 -5.60 -2.59
C LEU A 297 -1.51 -5.81 -1.71
N PRO A 298 -1.04 -4.81 -0.92
CA PRO A 298 0.07 -5.06 -0.01
C PRO A 298 -0.28 -6.14 1.02
N ARG A 299 -1.47 -6.11 1.64
CA ARG A 299 -1.90 -7.15 2.61
C ARG A 299 -1.93 -8.56 2.00
N PHE A 300 -2.30 -8.68 0.73
CA PHE A 300 -2.26 -9.95 0.00
C PHE A 300 -0.82 -10.42 -0.22
N ILE A 301 0.07 -9.55 -0.68
CA ILE A 301 1.47 -9.89 -0.94
C ILE A 301 2.19 -10.24 0.37
N TYR A 302 2.05 -9.44 1.43
CA TYR A 302 2.64 -9.70 2.75
C TYR A 302 2.04 -10.93 3.42
N GLY A 303 0.71 -11.04 3.47
CA GLY A 303 0.05 -12.17 4.12
C GLY A 303 0.28 -13.50 3.40
N LEU A 304 0.43 -13.51 2.08
CA LEU A 304 0.76 -14.75 1.37
C LEU A 304 2.23 -15.15 1.60
N SER A 305 3.10 -14.15 1.68
CA SER A 305 4.53 -14.39 1.93
C SER A 305 4.77 -14.91 3.36
N SER A 306 4.05 -14.41 4.36
CA SER A 306 4.13 -14.92 5.74
C SER A 306 3.62 -16.36 5.88
N ILE A 307 2.63 -16.78 5.08
CA ILE A 307 2.16 -18.18 5.05
C ILE A 307 3.21 -19.12 4.44
N VAL A 308 3.89 -18.68 3.39
CA VAL A 308 4.81 -19.52 2.61
C VAL A 308 6.17 -19.69 3.30
N ASN A 309 6.63 -18.70 4.06
CA ASN A 309 7.93 -18.77 4.73
C ASN A 309 7.89 -18.17 6.13
N PRO A 310 8.23 -18.94 7.19
CA PRO A 310 8.26 -18.42 8.56
C PRO A 310 9.45 -17.48 8.82
N SER A 311 10.47 -17.48 7.95
CA SER A 311 11.60 -16.54 8.07
C SER A 311 11.24 -15.20 7.42
N MET A 312 11.22 -14.14 8.23
CA MET A 312 10.86 -12.80 7.76
C MET A 312 11.79 -12.25 6.68
N THR A 313 13.07 -12.62 6.71
CA THR A 313 14.03 -12.28 5.64
C THR A 313 13.51 -12.73 4.28
N ASN A 314 12.98 -13.95 4.22
CA ASN A 314 12.38 -14.48 3.01
C ASN A 314 11.04 -13.82 2.68
N VAL A 315 10.21 -13.47 3.68
CA VAL A 315 8.97 -12.70 3.46
C VAL A 315 9.28 -11.37 2.76
N ILE A 316 10.31 -10.66 3.21
CA ILE A 316 10.75 -9.37 2.65
C ILE A 316 11.30 -9.55 1.23
N ALA A 317 12.17 -10.53 1.02
CA ALA A 317 12.71 -10.83 -0.30
C ALA A 317 11.60 -11.20 -1.29
N ILE A 318 10.69 -12.09 -0.88
CA ILE A 318 9.55 -12.54 -1.69
C ILE A 318 8.64 -11.36 -2.04
N THR A 319 8.26 -10.55 -1.05
CA THR A 319 7.40 -9.37 -1.27
C THR A 319 8.05 -8.33 -2.18
N SER A 320 9.34 -8.07 -2.02
CA SER A 320 10.11 -7.13 -2.85
C SER A 320 10.20 -7.60 -4.30
N ILE A 321 10.45 -8.89 -4.52
CA ILE A 321 10.46 -9.51 -5.85
C ILE A 321 9.06 -9.46 -6.49
N PHE A 322 8.00 -9.79 -5.77
CA PHE A 322 6.63 -9.72 -6.30
C PHE A 322 6.23 -8.29 -6.66
N THR A 323 6.60 -7.33 -5.83
CA THR A 323 6.40 -5.90 -6.08
C THR A 323 7.07 -5.49 -7.39
N LEU A 324 8.32 -5.90 -7.59
CA LEU A 324 9.06 -5.59 -8.81
C LEU A 324 8.51 -6.32 -10.05
N ILE A 325 8.02 -7.55 -9.90
CA ILE A 325 7.31 -8.28 -10.96
C ILE A 325 6.05 -7.52 -11.38
N ILE A 326 5.24 -7.06 -10.42
CA ILE A 326 4.01 -6.31 -10.70
C ILE A 326 4.35 -4.99 -11.39
N TYR A 327 5.32 -4.24 -10.89
CA TYR A 327 5.79 -2.99 -11.48
C TYR A 327 6.25 -3.17 -12.93
N SER A 328 7.17 -4.12 -13.16
CA SER A 328 7.69 -4.45 -14.48
C SER A 328 6.58 -4.90 -15.43
N TRP A 329 5.61 -5.65 -14.91
CA TRP A 329 4.44 -6.07 -15.67
C TRP A 329 3.59 -4.87 -16.09
N ILE A 330 3.23 -3.96 -15.19
CA ILE A 330 2.44 -2.75 -15.48
C ILE A 330 3.07 -1.95 -16.62
N PHE A 331 4.36 -1.61 -16.51
CA PHE A 331 5.05 -0.84 -17.55
C PHE A 331 5.18 -1.62 -18.86
N SER A 332 5.47 -2.93 -18.83
CA SER A 332 5.53 -3.74 -20.04
C SER A 332 4.21 -3.77 -20.84
N ARG A 333 3.06 -3.54 -20.19
CA ARG A 333 1.74 -3.51 -20.86
C ARG A 333 1.58 -2.32 -21.80
N LEU A 334 2.41 -1.28 -21.67
CA LEU A 334 2.43 -0.13 -22.58
C LEU A 334 2.81 -0.51 -24.02
N LEU A 335 3.53 -1.61 -24.16
CA LEU A 335 3.94 -2.19 -25.43
C LEU A 335 2.95 -3.22 -25.97
N SER A 336 1.74 -3.29 -25.41
CA SER A 336 0.70 -4.17 -25.94
C SER A 336 0.29 -3.70 -27.33
N VAL A 337 0.18 -4.62 -28.29
CA VAL A 337 -0.30 -4.36 -29.69
C VAL A 337 -1.60 -3.54 -29.77
N LYS A 338 -2.41 -3.58 -28.72
CA LYS A 338 -3.69 -2.86 -28.58
C LYS A 338 -3.53 -1.36 -28.32
N LEU A 339 -2.32 -0.93 -27.97
CA LEU A 339 -1.95 0.44 -27.66
C LEU A 339 -1.05 1.05 -28.76
N ASN A 340 -0.98 0.44 -29.95
CA ASN A 340 -0.21 0.97 -31.09
C ASN A 340 -0.68 2.35 -31.57
N PHE A 341 -1.79 2.89 -31.04
CA PHE A 341 -2.19 4.27 -31.32
C PHE A 341 -1.43 5.31 -30.48
N ILE A 342 -0.78 4.89 -29.39
CA ILE A 342 0.04 5.75 -28.52
C ILE A 342 1.40 6.00 -29.20
N TRP A 343 1.93 4.98 -29.86
CA TRP A 343 3.28 4.95 -30.38
C TRP A 343 3.30 4.93 -31.91
N LEU A 344 4.15 5.74 -32.51
CA LEU A 344 4.36 5.72 -33.96
C LEU A 344 5.27 4.57 -34.41
N ASP A 345 6.20 4.13 -33.56
CA ASP A 345 7.17 3.06 -33.81
C ASP A 345 7.30 2.17 -32.55
N GLU A 346 7.24 0.85 -32.72
CA GLU A 346 7.34 -0.13 -31.64
C GLU A 346 8.73 -0.15 -30.97
N ARG A 347 9.80 0.13 -31.71
CA ARG A 347 11.17 0.21 -31.17
C ARG A 347 11.32 1.44 -30.27
N LEU A 348 10.74 2.56 -30.69
CA LEU A 348 10.71 3.78 -29.90
C LEU A 348 9.86 3.59 -28.65
N ALA A 349 8.69 2.96 -28.79
CA ALA A 349 7.85 2.60 -27.66
C ALA A 349 8.63 1.76 -26.64
N PHE A 350 9.37 0.75 -27.11
CA PHE A 350 10.16 -0.15 -26.27
C PHE A 350 11.22 0.59 -25.47
N VAL A 351 12.08 1.38 -26.14
CA VAL A 351 13.13 2.15 -25.48
C VAL A 351 12.52 3.15 -24.49
N PHE A 352 11.49 3.86 -24.90
CA PHE A 352 10.85 4.86 -24.06
C PHE A 352 10.20 4.24 -22.83
N THR A 353 9.51 3.11 -22.98
CA THR A 353 8.90 2.38 -21.85
C THR A 353 9.96 1.93 -20.83
N ILE A 354 11.13 1.48 -21.29
CA ILE A 354 12.25 1.13 -20.40
C ILE A 354 12.77 2.38 -19.68
N ILE A 355 13.06 3.46 -20.42
CA ILE A 355 13.54 4.72 -19.83
C ILE A 355 12.56 5.23 -18.77
N LEU A 356 11.25 5.17 -19.03
CA LEU A 356 10.24 5.56 -18.05
C LEU A 356 10.25 4.65 -16.83
N ALA A 357 10.20 3.34 -17.02
CA ALA A 357 10.15 2.41 -15.89
C ALA A 357 11.41 2.49 -14.99
N LEU A 358 12.55 2.90 -15.54
CA LEU A 358 13.81 3.04 -14.79
C LEU A 358 14.01 4.43 -14.19
N PHE A 359 13.14 5.40 -14.47
CA PHE A 359 13.32 6.78 -14.01
C PHE A 359 13.16 6.89 -12.48
N PRO A 360 14.06 7.60 -11.76
CA PRO A 360 14.04 7.71 -10.30
C PRO A 360 12.68 8.11 -9.72
N VAL A 361 11.97 9.08 -10.30
CA VAL A 361 10.60 9.46 -9.83
C VAL A 361 9.63 8.28 -9.77
N PHE A 362 9.86 7.26 -10.61
CA PHE A 362 9.02 6.08 -10.74
C PHE A 362 9.63 4.83 -10.06
N SER A 363 10.94 4.81 -9.82
CA SER A 363 11.66 3.70 -9.19
C SER A 363 11.99 3.91 -7.71
N LEU A 364 12.05 5.16 -7.23
CA LEU A 364 12.45 5.56 -5.89
C LEU A 364 11.67 6.82 -5.51
N VAL A 365 10.90 6.84 -4.42
CA VAL A 365 10.12 8.05 -4.04
C VAL A 365 11.10 9.20 -3.76
N PRO A 366 11.26 10.21 -4.64
CA PRO A 366 12.31 11.21 -4.45
C PRO A 366 11.91 12.18 -3.33
N GLY A 367 12.75 12.25 -2.31
CA GLY A 367 12.50 13.03 -1.08
C GLY A 367 12.53 12.16 0.18
N LEU A 368 12.44 10.84 0.03
CA LEU A 368 12.69 9.87 1.09
C LEU A 368 13.58 8.80 0.48
N GLY A 369 14.84 8.68 0.89
CA GLY A 369 15.83 7.76 0.31
C GLY A 369 15.51 6.27 0.51
N PHE A 370 14.35 5.81 0.07
CA PHE A 370 13.71 4.55 0.47
C PHE A 370 13.11 3.79 -0.73
N PRO A 371 12.93 2.46 -0.58
CA PRO A 371 12.52 1.51 -1.63
C PRO A 371 11.17 1.83 -2.27
N LEU A 372 10.83 1.05 -3.31
CA LEU A 372 9.47 0.79 -3.80
C LEU A 372 8.82 -0.28 -2.88
N PRO A 373 8.16 0.06 -1.76
CA PRO A 373 7.43 -0.94 -0.99
C PRO A 373 6.24 -1.48 -1.80
N ALA A 374 5.75 -2.67 -1.45
CA ALA A 374 4.54 -3.23 -2.07
C ALA A 374 3.33 -2.29 -1.95
N THR A 375 3.34 -1.44 -0.92
CA THR A 375 2.38 -0.37 -0.70
C THR A 375 2.44 0.71 -1.78
N ASP A 376 3.60 0.97 -2.39
CA ASP A 376 3.76 2.03 -3.39
C ASP A 376 3.50 1.52 -4.81
N VAL A 377 3.69 0.21 -5.08
CA VAL A 377 3.28 -0.39 -6.36
C VAL A 377 1.79 -0.24 -6.64
N ALA A 378 0.97 -0.17 -5.59
CA ALA A 378 -0.45 0.07 -5.75
C ALA A 378 -0.73 1.39 -6.47
N TYR A 379 0.05 2.47 -6.29
CA TYR A 379 -0.15 3.76 -6.99
C TYR A 379 -0.05 3.63 -8.52
N TYR A 380 0.81 2.74 -9.02
CA TYR A 380 0.92 2.46 -10.47
C TYR A 380 -0.30 1.72 -11.03
N GLY A 381 -1.22 1.26 -10.17
CA GLY A 381 -2.53 0.78 -10.57
C GLY A 381 -3.32 1.79 -11.41
N ILE A 382 -3.12 3.10 -11.21
CA ILE A 382 -3.75 4.15 -12.04
C ILE A 382 -3.37 3.97 -13.51
N LEU A 383 -2.08 3.74 -13.80
CA LEU A 383 -1.58 3.51 -15.15
C LEU A 383 -2.17 2.23 -15.75
N LEU A 384 -2.20 1.14 -14.96
CA LEU A 384 -2.77 -0.14 -15.39
C LEU A 384 -4.26 0.00 -15.75
N ILE A 385 -5.03 0.71 -14.91
CA ILE A 385 -6.48 0.88 -15.10
C ILE A 385 -6.76 1.68 -16.37
N ILE A 386 -5.99 2.74 -16.64
CA ILE A 386 -6.09 3.52 -17.88
C ILE A 386 -5.72 2.63 -19.08
N VAL A 387 -4.61 1.88 -19.02
CA VAL A 387 -4.20 0.93 -20.06
C VAL A 387 -5.29 -0.09 -20.39
N PHE A 388 -5.91 -0.67 -19.37
CA PHE A 388 -7.01 -1.61 -19.55
C PHE A 388 -8.25 -0.95 -20.10
N LEU A 389 -8.61 0.26 -19.67
CA LEU A 389 -9.76 0.99 -20.20
C LEU A 389 -9.69 1.16 -21.74
N PHE A 390 -8.49 1.40 -22.29
CA PHE A 390 -8.27 1.56 -23.73
C PHE A 390 -8.02 0.24 -24.49
N SER A 391 -7.81 -0.88 -23.79
CA SER A 391 -7.50 -2.18 -24.41
C SER A 391 -8.56 -3.26 -24.20
N VAL A 392 -9.52 -3.03 -23.30
CA VAL A 392 -10.53 -4.02 -22.86
C VAL A 392 -11.53 -4.41 -23.94
N ASP A 393 -11.83 -3.51 -24.88
CA ASP A 393 -12.71 -3.82 -26.02
C ASP A 393 -12.17 -4.97 -26.88
N TYR A 394 -10.85 -5.16 -26.88
CA TYR A 394 -10.18 -6.23 -27.62
C TYR A 394 -10.01 -7.51 -26.80
N PHE A 395 -10.49 -7.57 -25.55
CA PHE A 395 -10.40 -8.78 -24.72
C PHE A 395 -11.59 -9.72 -24.97
N SER A 396 -11.34 -11.02 -24.82
CA SER A 396 -12.44 -11.98 -24.66
C SER A 396 -13.20 -11.67 -23.37
N LYS A 397 -14.46 -12.08 -23.26
CA LYS A 397 -15.26 -11.83 -22.04
C LYS A 397 -14.55 -12.29 -20.77
N PHE A 398 -13.90 -13.46 -20.80
CA PHE A 398 -13.14 -13.97 -19.65
C PHE A 398 -11.97 -13.05 -19.28
N ASN A 399 -11.18 -12.63 -20.27
CA ASN A 399 -10.07 -11.71 -20.03
C ASN A 399 -10.54 -10.33 -19.55
N THR A 400 -11.74 -9.89 -19.95
CA THR A 400 -12.37 -8.68 -19.41
C THR A 400 -12.70 -8.81 -17.92
N TYR A 401 -13.28 -9.94 -17.49
CA TYR A 401 -13.52 -10.19 -16.05
C TYR A 401 -12.21 -10.25 -15.27
N LEU A 402 -11.18 -10.90 -15.82
CA LEU A 402 -9.86 -10.99 -15.19
C LEU A 402 -9.21 -9.61 -15.06
N ALA A 403 -9.22 -8.81 -16.13
CA ALA A 403 -8.72 -7.43 -16.09
C ALA A 403 -9.50 -6.56 -15.09
N GLY A 404 -10.83 -6.74 -15.03
CA GLY A 404 -11.68 -6.07 -14.04
C GLY A 404 -11.35 -6.47 -12.61
N LEU A 405 -11.12 -7.76 -12.34
CA LEU A 405 -10.75 -8.25 -11.01
C LEU A 405 -9.37 -7.76 -10.58
N ILE A 406 -8.37 -7.78 -11.47
CA ILE A 406 -7.06 -7.20 -11.20
C ILE A 406 -7.21 -5.71 -10.87
N SER A 407 -7.97 -4.97 -11.67
CA SER A 407 -8.22 -3.54 -11.45
C SER A 407 -8.94 -3.27 -10.14
N PHE A 408 -9.92 -4.12 -9.78
CA PHE A 408 -10.61 -4.05 -8.50
C PHE A 408 -9.63 -4.13 -7.32
N VAL A 409 -8.68 -5.08 -7.36
CA VAL A 409 -7.64 -5.21 -6.33
C VAL A 409 -6.80 -3.93 -6.22
N PHE A 410 -6.33 -3.36 -7.32
CA PHE A 410 -5.58 -2.10 -7.30
C PHE A 410 -6.39 -0.93 -6.74
N VAL A 411 -7.65 -0.80 -7.16
CA VAL A 411 -8.56 0.26 -6.72
C VAL A 411 -8.74 0.25 -5.20
N ILE A 412 -8.97 -0.92 -4.61
CA ILE A 412 -9.19 -1.06 -3.15
C ILE A 412 -7.88 -1.15 -2.36
N SER A 413 -6.75 -0.77 -2.96
CA SER A 413 -5.44 -0.82 -2.30
C SER A 413 -4.87 0.52 -1.90
N LYS A 414 -5.43 1.64 -2.42
CA LYS A 414 -4.98 3.01 -2.12
C LYS A 414 -6.13 4.00 -2.18
N ALA A 415 -6.18 4.92 -1.22
CA ALA A 415 -7.14 6.03 -1.22
C ALA A 415 -7.04 6.91 -2.49
N HIS A 416 -5.82 7.14 -2.98
CA HIS A 416 -5.57 7.95 -4.17
C HIS A 416 -6.29 7.42 -5.43
N MET A 417 -6.66 6.14 -5.49
CA MET A 417 -7.41 5.58 -6.62
C MET A 417 -8.73 6.29 -6.90
N LEU A 418 -9.31 6.98 -5.90
CA LEU A 418 -10.53 7.77 -6.03
C LEU A 418 -10.49 8.84 -7.13
N VAL A 419 -9.29 9.31 -7.52
CA VAL A 419 -9.10 10.25 -8.64
C VAL A 419 -9.58 9.68 -9.98
N LEU A 420 -9.74 8.36 -10.10
CA LEU A 420 -10.23 7.69 -11.30
C LEU A 420 -11.75 7.76 -11.46
N ILE A 421 -12.51 8.09 -10.40
CA ILE A 421 -13.99 8.08 -10.41
C ILE A 421 -14.55 8.84 -11.63
N PRO A 422 -14.16 10.11 -11.88
CA PRO A 422 -14.72 10.87 -12.99
C PRO A 422 -14.45 10.22 -14.36
N VAL A 423 -13.23 9.72 -14.60
CA VAL A 423 -12.87 9.07 -15.87
C VAL A 423 -13.63 7.77 -16.07
N ILE A 424 -13.80 6.97 -15.02
CA ILE A 424 -14.56 5.71 -15.09
C ILE A 424 -16.04 5.96 -15.33
N ILE A 425 -16.63 6.99 -14.71
CA ILE A 425 -18.03 7.39 -14.97
C ILE A 425 -18.21 7.83 -16.41
N ILE A 426 -17.35 8.73 -16.91
CA ILE A 426 -17.40 9.20 -18.31
C ILE A 426 -17.29 8.01 -19.26
N ALA A 427 -16.35 7.10 -19.02
CA ALA A 427 -16.17 5.91 -19.84
C ALA A 427 -17.38 4.96 -19.79
N LEU A 428 -18.00 4.79 -18.61
CA LEU A 428 -19.20 3.98 -18.44
C LEU A 428 -20.40 4.59 -19.19
N VAL A 429 -20.65 5.88 -19.03
CA VAL A 429 -21.73 6.60 -19.74
C VAL A 429 -21.52 6.51 -21.25
N TYR A 430 -20.30 6.78 -21.72
CA TYR A 430 -19.95 6.62 -23.13
C TYR A 430 -20.16 5.19 -23.64
N ALA A 431 -19.75 4.19 -22.85
CA ALA A 431 -19.89 2.78 -23.20
C ALA A 431 -21.36 2.31 -23.20
N LEU A 432 -22.19 2.84 -22.30
CA LEU A 432 -23.63 2.61 -22.29
C LEU A 432 -24.28 3.19 -23.55
N TYR A 433 -23.97 4.46 -23.87
CA TYR A 433 -24.46 5.13 -25.08
C TYR A 433 -24.05 4.41 -26.36
N LYS A 434 -22.79 3.97 -26.47
CA LYS A 434 -22.27 3.22 -27.62
C LYS A 434 -22.47 1.69 -27.52
N LYS A 435 -23.15 1.19 -26.49
CA LYS A 435 -23.42 -0.24 -26.25
C LYS A 435 -22.17 -1.14 -26.23
N ARG A 436 -21.03 -0.64 -25.73
CA ARG A 436 -19.74 -1.35 -25.64
C ARG A 436 -19.67 -2.26 -24.40
N LYS A 437 -20.14 -3.50 -24.55
CA LYS A 437 -20.32 -4.48 -23.44
C LYS A 437 -19.07 -4.71 -22.59
N ASN A 438 -17.88 -4.79 -23.20
CA ASN A 438 -16.64 -5.07 -22.47
C ASN A 438 -16.23 -3.90 -21.57
N ILE A 439 -16.28 -2.66 -22.09
CA ILE A 439 -16.02 -1.46 -21.28
C ILE A 439 -17.07 -1.31 -20.18
N ILE A 440 -18.35 -1.60 -20.44
CA ILE A 440 -19.40 -1.57 -19.42
C ILE A 440 -19.03 -2.48 -18.25
N ILE A 441 -18.77 -3.78 -18.52
CA ILE A 441 -18.41 -4.75 -17.46
C ILE A 441 -17.19 -4.28 -16.67
N TYR A 442 -16.13 -3.90 -17.37
CA TYR A 442 -14.88 -3.47 -16.74
C TYR A 442 -15.07 -2.21 -15.87
N SER A 443 -15.73 -1.19 -16.41
CA SER A 443 -15.96 0.09 -15.72
C SER A 443 -16.89 -0.08 -14.52
N SER A 444 -17.90 -0.95 -14.60
CA SER A 444 -18.76 -1.27 -13.46
C SER A 444 -18.00 -1.96 -12.32
N ILE A 445 -17.08 -2.89 -12.62
CA ILE A 445 -16.26 -3.54 -11.60
C ILE A 445 -15.31 -2.52 -10.94
N CYS A 446 -14.66 -1.66 -11.73
CA CYS A 446 -13.78 -0.62 -11.20
C CYS A 446 -14.57 0.38 -10.33
N LEU A 447 -15.74 0.82 -10.79
CA LEU A 447 -16.59 1.74 -10.06
C LEU A 447 -17.07 1.16 -8.73
N LEU A 448 -17.42 -0.13 -8.69
CA LEU A 448 -17.76 -0.81 -7.44
C LEU A 448 -16.60 -0.75 -6.42
N GLY A 449 -15.38 -1.05 -6.86
CA GLY A 449 -14.19 -0.93 -6.02
C GLY A 449 -13.99 0.50 -5.51
N LEU A 450 -14.16 1.50 -6.38
CA LEU A 450 -13.97 2.91 -6.03
C LEU A 450 -15.00 3.38 -4.99
N VAL A 451 -16.26 2.94 -5.12
CA VAL A 451 -17.32 3.22 -4.14
C VAL A 451 -17.00 2.57 -2.80
N ILE A 452 -16.57 1.31 -2.78
CA ILE A 452 -16.14 0.64 -1.54
C ILE A 452 -15.03 1.45 -0.88
N GLN A 453 -13.99 1.82 -1.64
CA GLN A 453 -12.87 2.59 -1.12
C GLN A 453 -13.30 3.96 -0.58
N ALA A 454 -14.18 4.67 -1.28
CA ALA A 454 -14.70 5.98 -0.87
C ALA A 454 -15.45 5.88 0.46
N VAL A 455 -16.28 4.83 0.62
CA VAL A 455 -17.02 4.58 1.86
C VAL A 455 -16.07 4.33 3.03
N PHE A 456 -15.01 3.54 2.82
CA PHE A 456 -13.99 3.31 3.85
C PHE A 456 -13.24 4.58 4.24
N CYS A 457 -12.82 5.39 3.26
CA CYS A 457 -12.16 6.67 3.51
C CYS A 457 -13.07 7.61 4.32
N PHE A 458 -14.34 7.70 3.93
CA PHE A 458 -15.34 8.53 4.61
C PHE A 458 -15.54 8.12 6.08
N TYR A 459 -15.75 6.83 6.36
CA TYR A 459 -15.92 6.37 7.74
C TYR A 459 -14.67 6.57 8.60
N SER A 460 -13.47 6.44 8.00
CA SER A 460 -12.25 6.71 8.74
C SER A 460 -12.11 8.18 9.15
N LEU A 461 -12.46 9.11 8.25
CA LEU A 461 -12.44 10.54 8.56
C LEU A 461 -13.41 10.87 9.70
N GLN A 462 -14.59 10.26 9.72
CA GLN A 462 -15.58 10.48 10.78
C GLN A 462 -15.11 9.97 12.15
N ASN A 463 -14.35 8.88 12.19
CA ASN A 463 -13.84 8.34 13.45
C ASN A 463 -12.65 9.15 14.00
N PHE A 464 -11.95 9.91 13.14
CA PHE A 464 -10.79 10.70 13.52
C PHE A 464 -11.13 11.95 14.34
N GLY A 465 -12.30 12.53 14.12
CA GLY A 465 -12.77 13.71 14.87
C GLY A 465 -12.92 13.47 16.38
N ASN A 466 -12.75 12.24 16.86
CA ASN A 466 -12.89 11.83 18.25
C ASN A 466 -11.59 11.28 18.88
N THR A 467 -10.48 11.16 18.14
CA THR A 467 -9.21 10.59 18.64
C THR A 467 -8.11 11.64 18.64
N THR A 468 -7.45 11.79 19.80
CA THR A 468 -6.35 12.72 20.11
C THR A 468 -5.28 12.83 19.02
N GLU A 469 -4.69 14.03 18.90
CA GLU A 469 -3.75 14.57 17.89
C GLU A 469 -2.51 13.71 17.52
N VAL A 470 -2.28 12.57 18.18
CA VAL A 470 -1.03 11.79 18.03
C VAL A 470 -1.08 10.79 16.87
N ALA A 471 -2.26 10.42 16.37
CA ALA A 471 -2.34 9.69 15.12
C ALA A 471 -2.32 10.73 13.98
N GLN A 472 -1.21 10.87 13.26
CA GLN A 472 -1.26 11.56 11.96
C GLN A 472 -1.89 10.58 10.96
N ALA A 473 -3.14 10.83 10.57
CA ALA A 473 -3.75 10.10 9.47
C ALA A 473 -2.90 10.29 8.21
N SER A 474 -2.67 9.21 7.45
CA SER A 474 -2.16 9.25 6.09
C SER A 474 -3.03 10.10 5.16
N PHE A 475 -4.26 10.40 5.58
CA PHE A 475 -5.26 11.21 4.90
C PHE A 475 -5.93 12.16 5.92
N SER A 476 -5.45 13.39 6.00
CA SER A 476 -6.17 14.50 6.65
C SER A 476 -6.77 15.40 5.55
N VAL A 477 -7.86 16.10 5.87
CA VAL A 477 -8.38 17.15 4.98
C VAL A 477 -7.83 18.47 5.49
N GLY A 478 -7.02 19.14 4.67
CA GLY A 478 -6.48 20.45 5.02
C GLY A 478 -7.59 21.49 5.20
N GLU A 479 -7.41 22.41 6.14
CA GLU A 479 -8.39 23.47 6.47
C GLU A 479 -8.46 24.60 5.42
N MET A 480 -7.64 24.53 4.37
CA MET A 480 -7.64 25.53 3.30
C MET A 480 -9.00 25.60 2.59
N GLY A 481 -9.46 26.82 2.29
CA GLY A 481 -10.66 27.03 1.49
C GLY A 481 -10.56 26.36 0.12
N MET A 482 -11.69 25.84 -0.39
CA MET A 482 -11.76 25.08 -1.64
C MET A 482 -11.15 25.80 -2.86
N LEU A 483 -11.34 27.13 -2.96
CA LEU A 483 -10.76 27.93 -4.04
C LEU A 483 -9.23 27.95 -4.00
N ASN A 484 -8.65 27.98 -2.79
CA ASN A 484 -7.20 27.99 -2.59
C ASN A 484 -6.60 26.63 -2.93
N GLN A 485 -7.29 25.54 -2.59
CA GLN A 485 -6.88 24.17 -2.97
C GLN A 485 -6.92 23.97 -4.50
N ILE A 486 -7.93 24.53 -5.18
CA ILE A 486 -8.01 24.53 -6.65
C ILE A 486 -6.86 25.35 -7.24
N ALA A 487 -6.58 26.54 -6.72
CA ALA A 487 -5.45 27.35 -7.17
C ALA A 487 -4.12 26.64 -6.95
N PHE A 488 -3.93 26.01 -5.78
CA PHE A 488 -2.72 25.26 -5.42
C PHE A 488 -2.49 24.12 -6.40
N SER A 489 -3.53 23.30 -6.58
CA SER A 489 -3.46 22.15 -7.48
C SER A 489 -3.20 22.55 -8.94
N LEU A 490 -3.72 23.68 -9.39
CA LEU A 490 -3.43 24.22 -10.71
C LEU A 490 -1.96 24.65 -10.86
N VAL A 491 -1.44 25.42 -9.90
CA VAL A 491 -0.03 25.84 -9.90
C VAL A 491 0.88 24.62 -9.84
N TYR A 492 0.59 23.68 -8.94
CA TYR A 492 1.31 22.42 -8.78
C TYR A 492 1.28 21.60 -10.08
N PHE A 493 0.13 21.50 -10.75
CA PHE A 493 -0.02 20.82 -12.04
C PHE A 493 0.82 21.47 -13.15
N ILE A 494 0.82 22.81 -13.25
CA ILE A 494 1.63 23.54 -14.25
C ILE A 494 3.12 23.35 -13.97
N LYS A 495 3.55 23.48 -12.71
CA LYS A 495 4.95 23.21 -12.31
C LYS A 495 5.33 21.76 -12.63
N SER A 496 4.48 20.79 -12.31
CA SER A 496 4.70 19.37 -12.64
C SER A 496 4.84 19.14 -14.15
N TYR A 497 4.06 19.86 -14.97
CA TYR A 497 4.17 19.84 -16.43
C TYR A 497 5.52 20.38 -16.92
N ALA A 498 6.03 21.43 -16.27
CA ALA A 498 7.32 22.03 -16.57
C ALA A 498 8.46 21.01 -16.45
N TYR A 499 8.45 20.22 -15.38
CA TYR A 499 9.45 19.18 -15.12
C TYR A 499 9.54 18.11 -16.22
N ILE A 500 8.50 17.92 -17.04
CA ILE A 500 8.51 16.98 -18.18
C ILE A 500 9.44 17.48 -19.30
N PHE A 501 9.51 18.79 -19.52
CA PHE A 501 10.22 19.38 -20.67
C PHE A 501 11.50 20.12 -20.27
N ILE A 502 11.58 20.64 -19.05
CA ILE A 502 12.68 21.47 -18.57
C ILE A 502 13.01 21.04 -17.14
N THR A 503 13.84 20.02 -17.01
CA THR A 503 14.16 19.35 -15.74
C THR A 503 15.14 20.14 -14.85
N PHE A 504 15.68 21.26 -15.34
CA PHE A 504 16.81 22.01 -14.73
C PHE A 504 16.48 23.43 -14.26
N VAL A 505 15.26 23.94 -14.49
CA VAL A 505 14.92 25.28 -14.04
C VAL A 505 14.40 25.16 -12.62
N ASP A 506 15.29 25.34 -11.66
CA ASP A 506 14.92 25.66 -10.30
C ASP A 506 14.14 26.98 -10.37
N LEU A 507 12.81 26.88 -10.28
CA LEU A 507 11.86 27.96 -10.54
C LEU A 507 11.84 28.96 -9.37
N THR A 508 12.98 29.27 -8.77
CA THR A 508 13.09 29.99 -7.50
C THR A 508 13.46 31.47 -7.69
N GLU A 509 14.13 31.88 -8.77
CA GLU A 509 14.63 33.26 -8.89
C GLU A 509 14.26 33.99 -10.19
N ARG A 510 13.44 35.05 -10.05
CA ARG A 510 13.09 36.14 -11.00
C ARG A 510 12.34 35.81 -12.31
N PHE A 511 12.53 34.68 -12.98
CA PHE A 511 11.84 34.35 -14.26
C PHE A 511 10.69 33.34 -14.14
N THR A 512 10.43 32.84 -12.94
CA THR A 512 9.45 31.79 -12.64
C THR A 512 8.05 32.07 -13.20
N LEU A 513 7.55 33.29 -13.02
CA LEU A 513 6.19 33.66 -13.44
C LEU A 513 6.06 33.65 -14.98
N LEU A 514 7.04 34.21 -15.69
CA LEU A 514 7.06 34.22 -17.15
C LEU A 514 7.11 32.80 -17.71
N TRP A 515 7.97 31.94 -17.14
CA TRP A 515 8.06 30.53 -17.53
C TRP A 515 6.76 29.76 -17.27
N LEU A 516 6.13 29.95 -16.11
CA LEU A 516 4.85 29.32 -15.80
C LEU A 516 3.74 29.76 -16.76
N ILE A 517 3.70 31.05 -17.14
CA ILE A 517 2.76 31.55 -18.15
C ILE A 517 3.01 30.89 -19.51
N LEU A 518 4.26 30.81 -19.95
CA LEU A 518 4.60 30.16 -21.23
C LEU A 518 4.20 28.68 -21.24
N ILE A 519 4.45 27.97 -20.14
CA ILE A 519 4.09 26.55 -19.99
C ILE A 519 2.57 26.40 -19.94
N PHE A 520 1.87 27.27 -19.22
CA PHE A 520 0.41 27.27 -19.18
C PHE A 520 -0.20 27.51 -20.57
N LEU A 521 0.31 28.48 -21.34
CA LEU A 521 -0.10 28.71 -22.72
C LEU A 521 0.18 27.48 -23.62
N PHE A 522 1.33 26.82 -23.43
CA PHE A 522 1.65 25.58 -24.13
C PHE A 522 0.69 24.44 -23.77
N ILE A 523 0.33 24.28 -22.50
CA ILE A 523 -0.68 23.30 -22.06
C ILE A 523 -2.02 23.60 -22.75
N ILE A 524 -2.51 24.84 -22.71
CA ILE A 524 -3.76 25.24 -23.38
C ILE A 524 -3.69 24.89 -24.87
N PHE A 525 -2.59 25.22 -25.54
CA PHE A 525 -2.39 24.90 -26.94
C PHE A 525 -2.50 23.38 -27.22
N LEU A 526 -1.87 22.53 -26.41
CA LEU A 526 -1.99 21.07 -26.54
C LEU A 526 -3.42 20.56 -26.32
N PHE A 527 -4.15 21.11 -25.34
CA PHE A 527 -5.56 20.79 -25.10
C PHE A 527 -6.45 21.19 -26.28
N VAL A 528 -6.26 22.40 -26.82
CA VAL A 528 -6.99 22.88 -28.00
C VAL A 528 -6.72 21.96 -29.19
N LEU A 529 -5.47 21.57 -29.43
CA LEU A 529 -5.12 20.62 -30.48
C LEU A 529 -5.80 19.25 -30.29
N ALA A 530 -5.82 18.72 -29.06
CA ALA A 530 -6.48 17.45 -28.76
C ALA A 530 -7.99 17.52 -29.04
N VAL A 531 -8.66 18.60 -28.63
CA VAL A 531 -10.10 18.81 -28.89
C VAL A 531 -10.37 18.95 -30.39
N LEU A 532 -9.54 19.70 -31.12
CA LEU A 532 -9.66 19.83 -32.58
C LEU A 532 -9.48 18.49 -33.31
N ASN A 533 -8.51 17.68 -32.89
CA ASN A 533 -8.29 16.33 -33.40
C ASN A 533 -9.50 15.42 -33.17
N ILE A 534 -10.12 15.48 -31.99
CA ILE A 534 -11.34 14.72 -31.69
C ILE A 534 -12.50 15.18 -32.59
N ARG A 535 -12.74 16.50 -32.71
CA ARG A 535 -13.80 17.06 -33.55
C ARG A 535 -13.64 16.69 -35.03
N ARG A 536 -12.40 16.71 -35.53
CA ARG A 536 -12.07 16.34 -36.93
C ARG A 536 -12.03 14.83 -37.16
N GLY A 537 -12.13 14.01 -36.12
CA GLY A 537 -12.00 12.55 -36.18
C GLY A 537 -10.58 12.03 -36.44
N THR A 538 -9.63 12.90 -36.77
CA THR A 538 -8.21 12.58 -36.99
C THR A 538 -7.50 12.39 -35.67
N ASN A 539 -6.82 11.25 -35.46
CA ASN A 539 -6.01 11.01 -34.24
C ASN A 539 -6.84 11.16 -32.94
N SER A 540 -8.12 10.82 -33.01
CA SER A 540 -9.06 10.95 -31.90
C SER A 540 -8.66 10.09 -30.70
N ARG A 541 -8.12 8.89 -30.92
CA ARG A 541 -7.72 7.97 -29.83
C ARG A 541 -6.58 8.50 -28.97
N ILE A 542 -5.48 8.97 -29.57
CA ILE A 542 -4.34 9.54 -28.83
C ILE A 542 -4.73 10.87 -28.15
N SER A 543 -5.67 11.62 -28.73
CA SER A 543 -6.19 12.84 -28.14
C SER A 543 -7.09 12.56 -26.92
N VAL A 544 -7.98 11.57 -26.99
CA VAL A 544 -8.80 11.12 -25.85
C VAL A 544 -7.90 10.56 -24.75
N TRP A 545 -6.88 9.81 -25.12
CA TRP A 545 -5.86 9.32 -24.20
C TRP A 545 -5.14 10.46 -23.46
N PHE A 546 -4.63 11.45 -24.21
CA PHE A 546 -3.97 12.64 -23.67
C PHE A 546 -4.88 13.37 -22.66
N LEU A 547 -6.15 13.62 -23.04
CA LEU A 547 -7.12 14.31 -22.18
C LEU A 547 -7.42 13.50 -20.90
N SER A 548 -7.65 12.19 -21.02
CA SER A 548 -7.90 11.33 -19.85
C SER A 548 -6.73 11.33 -18.88
N CYS A 549 -5.49 11.22 -19.37
CA CYS A 549 -4.30 11.23 -18.53
C CYS A 549 -4.12 12.58 -17.84
N ASN A 550 -4.25 13.69 -18.57
CA ASN A 550 -4.12 15.03 -18.00
C ASN A 550 -5.20 15.32 -16.95
N PHE A 551 -6.41 14.85 -17.17
CA PHE A 551 -7.50 15.01 -16.21
C PHE A 551 -7.25 14.23 -14.92
N VAL A 552 -6.77 12.98 -15.02
CA VAL A 552 -6.37 12.17 -13.85
C VAL A 552 -5.20 12.81 -13.10
N ALA A 553 -4.21 13.35 -13.81
CA ALA A 553 -3.07 14.01 -13.20
C ALA A 553 -3.48 15.30 -12.47
N TYR A 554 -4.37 16.10 -13.05
CA TYR A 554 -4.93 17.28 -12.36
C TYR A 554 -5.73 16.88 -11.11
N LEU A 555 -6.61 15.87 -11.21
CA LEU A 555 -7.35 15.37 -10.04
C LEU A 555 -6.43 14.80 -8.96
N SER A 556 -5.29 14.25 -9.35
CA SER A 556 -4.24 13.81 -8.42
C SER A 556 -3.56 14.99 -7.73
N ALA A 557 -3.33 16.10 -8.43
CA ALA A 557 -2.80 17.33 -7.84
C ALA A 557 -3.82 17.96 -6.87
N LEU A 558 -5.11 17.90 -7.21
CA LEU A 558 -6.20 18.34 -6.33
C LEU A 558 -6.30 17.45 -5.09
N PHE A 559 -6.22 16.13 -5.25
CA PHE A 559 -6.17 15.19 -4.13
C PHE A 559 -4.99 15.49 -3.21
N TYR A 560 -3.81 15.74 -3.78
CA TYR A 560 -2.63 16.13 -3.01
C TYR A 560 -2.85 17.44 -2.23
N ALA A 561 -3.41 18.47 -2.88
CA ALA A 561 -3.74 19.75 -2.24
C ALA A 561 -4.73 19.61 -1.08
N LEU A 562 -5.71 18.71 -1.22
CA LEU A 562 -6.69 18.40 -0.17
C LEU A 562 -6.05 17.71 1.04
N THR A 563 -4.97 16.97 0.82
CA THR A 563 -4.26 16.20 1.86
C THR A 563 -3.09 16.91 2.51
N LEU A 564 -2.68 18.06 1.98
CA LEU A 564 -1.59 18.86 2.55
C LEU A 564 -2.13 19.57 3.80
N SER A 565 -1.53 19.35 4.98
CA SER A 565 -1.93 20.05 6.20
C SER A 565 -1.59 21.55 6.08
N ALA A 566 -2.41 22.40 6.69
CA ALA A 566 -2.36 23.87 6.57
C ALA A 566 -1.12 24.55 7.21
N ALA A 567 -0.06 23.79 7.53
CA ALA A 567 1.02 24.25 8.39
C ALA A 567 1.94 25.32 7.76
N ASP A 568 1.95 25.52 6.44
CA ASP A 568 2.98 26.34 5.78
C ASP A 568 2.48 27.46 4.85
N THR A 569 1.23 27.92 4.94
CA THR A 569 0.78 29.08 4.13
C THR A 569 0.73 30.37 4.95
N PRO A 570 1.75 31.25 4.86
CA PRO A 570 1.73 32.55 5.52
C PRO A 570 0.79 33.54 4.80
N ASP A 571 0.23 34.42 5.60
CA ASP A 571 -0.87 35.36 5.32
C ASP A 571 -0.51 36.56 4.39
N ALA A 572 0.41 36.43 3.43
CA ALA A 572 0.92 37.57 2.65
C ALA A 572 0.87 37.40 1.11
N ASP A 573 0.41 38.45 0.41
CA ASP A 573 0.32 38.63 -1.05
C ASP A 573 0.03 37.36 -1.87
N PHE A 574 -1.27 37.07 -1.92
CA PHE A 574 -1.90 35.78 -2.20
C PHE A 574 -1.50 35.03 -3.47
N PHE A 575 -0.96 35.69 -4.50
CA PHE A 575 -0.69 35.05 -5.79
C PHE A 575 0.79 34.89 -6.11
N SER A 576 1.62 35.89 -5.81
CA SER A 576 3.05 35.86 -6.14
C SER A 576 3.88 35.08 -5.11
N CYS A 577 3.49 35.15 -3.84
CA CYS A 577 4.06 34.35 -2.76
C CYS A 577 3.67 32.87 -2.94
N PHE A 578 2.39 32.63 -3.24
CA PHE A 578 1.82 31.31 -3.51
C PHE A 578 2.48 30.58 -4.69
N ILE A 579 2.69 31.27 -5.82
CA ILE A 579 3.39 30.67 -6.97
C ILE A 579 4.83 30.28 -6.62
N LYS A 580 5.51 31.03 -5.75
CA LYS A 580 6.89 30.73 -5.36
C LYS A 580 6.98 29.58 -4.34
N GLN A 581 6.05 29.51 -3.39
CA GLN A 581 6.06 28.54 -2.28
C GLN A 581 5.55 27.13 -2.62
N VAL A 582 4.84 26.95 -3.75
CA VAL A 582 4.36 25.61 -4.17
C VAL A 582 5.51 24.78 -4.72
N ASP A 583 6.24 24.08 -3.87
CA ASP A 583 7.33 23.21 -4.33
C ASP A 583 6.81 21.92 -4.98
N VAL A 584 7.48 21.50 -6.05
CA VAL A 584 7.17 20.21 -6.70
C VAL A 584 7.78 19.10 -5.87
N ASN A 585 6.99 18.63 -4.90
CA ASN A 585 7.35 17.51 -4.06
C ASN A 585 7.09 16.19 -4.80
N LEU A 586 8.13 15.37 -4.95
CA LEU A 586 8.03 14.05 -5.58
C LEU A 586 7.65 12.97 -4.54
N ILE A 587 6.63 13.24 -3.72
CA ILE A 587 6.17 12.32 -2.68
C ILE A 587 5.14 11.30 -3.20
N ARG A 588 4.81 10.28 -2.38
CA ARG A 588 3.91 9.16 -2.73
C ARG A 588 2.60 9.58 -3.42
N TYR A 589 1.93 10.63 -2.93
CA TYR A 589 0.64 11.09 -3.47
C TYR A 589 0.76 11.85 -4.80
N THR A 590 1.96 12.33 -5.14
CA THR A 590 2.21 13.07 -6.37
C THR A 590 2.78 12.19 -7.48
N ILE A 591 3.16 10.94 -7.19
CA ILE A 591 3.55 9.91 -8.18
C ILE A 591 2.49 9.80 -9.28
N GLY A 592 1.20 9.75 -8.92
CA GLY A 592 0.13 9.68 -9.91
C GLY A 592 -0.04 10.95 -10.75
N VAL A 593 0.41 12.11 -10.27
CA VAL A 593 0.47 13.35 -11.06
C VAL A 593 1.53 13.20 -12.14
N HIS A 594 2.77 12.99 -11.74
CA HIS A 594 3.95 12.99 -12.62
C HIS A 594 3.95 11.82 -13.61
N THR A 595 3.64 10.61 -13.13
CA THR A 595 3.64 9.39 -13.95
C THR A 595 2.59 9.47 -15.06
N VAL A 596 1.37 9.87 -14.70
CA VAL A 596 0.25 9.93 -15.66
C VAL A 596 0.43 11.10 -16.63
N LEU A 597 0.96 12.23 -16.15
CA LEU A 597 1.30 13.37 -17.01
C LEU A 597 2.33 13.00 -18.07
N LEU A 598 3.44 12.40 -17.66
CA LEU A 598 4.53 12.09 -18.57
C LEU A 598 4.11 11.04 -19.60
N PHE A 599 3.31 10.06 -19.18
CA PHE A 599 2.73 9.02 -20.01
C PHE A 599 1.62 9.51 -20.96
N GLY A 600 0.83 10.50 -20.56
CA GLY A 600 -0.21 11.09 -21.40
C GLY A 600 0.35 12.08 -22.40
N THR A 601 1.28 12.92 -21.95
CA THR A 601 1.75 14.11 -22.66
C THR A 601 2.86 13.80 -23.67
N LEU A 602 3.91 13.06 -23.27
CA LEU A 602 5.05 12.90 -24.16
C LEU A 602 4.71 12.13 -25.45
N PRO A 603 3.95 11.02 -25.41
CA PRO A 603 3.52 10.35 -26.64
C PRO A 603 2.70 11.27 -27.54
N PHE A 604 1.82 12.10 -26.97
CA PHE A 604 1.02 13.06 -27.73
C PHE A 604 1.88 14.13 -28.40
N VAL A 605 2.82 14.74 -27.67
CA VAL A 605 3.73 15.75 -28.22
C VAL A 605 4.63 15.17 -29.32
N ILE A 606 5.25 14.00 -29.07
CA ILE A 606 6.06 13.29 -30.05
C ILE A 606 5.24 13.01 -31.32
N TYR A 607 4.00 12.55 -31.14
CA TYR A 607 3.10 12.26 -32.23
C TYR A 607 2.79 13.53 -33.05
N MET A 608 2.47 14.64 -32.39
CA MET A 608 2.13 15.90 -33.05
C MET A 608 3.32 16.53 -33.78
N LEU A 609 4.51 16.55 -33.17
CA LEU A 609 5.75 17.02 -33.81
C LEU A 609 6.09 16.17 -35.04
N GLY A 610 5.98 14.85 -34.91
CA GLY A 610 6.22 13.91 -36.00
C GLY A 610 5.32 14.14 -37.22
N LYS A 611 4.04 14.49 -36.98
CA LYS A 611 3.06 14.79 -38.03
C LYS A 611 3.32 16.17 -38.67
N SER A 612 3.64 17.19 -37.88
CA SER A 612 3.94 18.53 -38.40
C SER A 612 5.20 18.54 -39.29
N LEU A 613 6.21 17.76 -38.94
CA LEU A 613 7.46 17.66 -39.71
C LEU A 613 7.31 16.80 -40.97
N GLU A 614 6.36 15.85 -40.98
CA GLU A 614 6.04 15.04 -42.16
C GLU A 614 5.56 15.88 -43.35
N VAL A 615 4.84 16.97 -43.08
CA VAL A 615 4.37 17.93 -44.09
C VAL A 615 5.55 18.58 -44.81
N HIS A 616 6.71 18.70 -44.17
CA HIS A 616 7.84 19.45 -44.68
C HIS A 616 8.94 18.55 -45.26
N GLN A 617 9.30 17.43 -44.62
CA GLN A 617 10.29 16.49 -45.15
C GLN A 617 10.13 15.05 -44.61
N ARG A 618 9.97 14.06 -45.52
CA ARG A 618 9.91 12.62 -45.17
C ARG A 618 11.15 12.09 -44.43
N LYS A 619 12.34 12.68 -44.68
CA LYS A 619 13.61 12.26 -44.02
C LYS A 619 13.75 12.78 -42.59
N ALA A 620 13.06 13.86 -42.22
CA ALA A 620 13.14 14.46 -40.88
C ALA A 620 12.68 13.50 -39.76
N LYS A 621 11.72 12.61 -40.05
CA LYS A 621 11.27 11.55 -39.11
C LYS A 621 12.44 10.71 -38.60
N ARG A 622 13.45 10.40 -39.40
CA ARG A 622 14.56 9.53 -38.99
C ARG A 622 15.52 10.18 -38.00
N VAL A 623 15.53 11.51 -37.91
CA VAL A 623 16.47 12.27 -37.07
C VAL A 623 15.80 12.79 -35.80
N VAL A 624 14.56 13.25 -35.91
CA VAL A 624 13.82 13.89 -34.80
C VAL A 624 13.53 12.91 -33.66
N TYR A 625 13.21 11.65 -33.97
CA TYR A 625 12.89 10.66 -32.96
C TYR A 625 14.11 10.21 -32.14
N PRO A 626 15.25 9.84 -32.75
CA PRO A 626 16.48 9.61 -32.00
C PRO A 626 16.91 10.84 -31.21
N LEU A 627 16.80 12.05 -31.78
CA LEU A 627 17.16 13.28 -31.08
C LEU A 627 16.28 13.51 -29.85
N LEU A 628 14.96 13.31 -29.94
CA LEU A 628 14.04 13.39 -28.80
C LEU A 628 14.33 12.31 -27.75
N ILE A 629 14.66 11.08 -28.15
CA ILE A 629 15.07 10.02 -27.22
C ILE A 629 16.38 10.41 -26.52
N ILE A 630 17.37 10.91 -27.26
CA ILE A 630 18.67 11.34 -26.73
C ILE A 630 18.47 12.54 -25.80
N MET A 631 17.69 13.54 -26.18
CA MET A 631 17.40 14.70 -25.34
C MET A 631 16.64 14.31 -24.07
N THR A 632 15.67 13.42 -24.18
CA THR A 632 14.96 12.87 -23.00
C THR A 632 15.95 12.09 -22.14
N PHE A 633 16.76 11.20 -22.72
CA PHE A 633 17.78 10.43 -22.00
C PHE A 633 18.82 11.33 -21.29
N PHE A 634 19.35 12.35 -21.96
CA PHE A 634 20.31 13.31 -21.40
C PHE A 634 19.67 14.17 -20.30
N ALA A 635 18.46 14.68 -20.51
CA ALA A 635 17.73 15.42 -19.47
C ALA A 635 17.47 14.56 -18.22
N LEU A 636 17.28 13.25 -18.41
CA LEU A 636 17.04 12.31 -17.32
C LEU A 636 18.33 11.90 -16.60
N PHE A 637 19.41 11.57 -17.32
CA PHE A 637 20.67 11.04 -16.74
C PHE A 637 21.51 12.09 -15.99
N PHE A 638 21.40 13.37 -16.36
CA PHE A 638 22.13 14.48 -15.72
C PHE A 638 21.42 15.08 -14.50
N ASN A 639 20.29 14.51 -14.07
CA ASN A 639 19.62 14.95 -12.86
C ASN A 639 20.45 14.54 -11.63
N LYS A 640 20.79 15.44 -10.71
CA LYS A 640 21.54 15.09 -9.49
C LYS A 640 20.80 14.06 -8.60
N ALA A 641 19.49 13.90 -8.78
CA ALA A 641 18.70 12.84 -8.16
C ALA A 641 19.01 11.42 -8.71
N PHE A 642 19.71 11.30 -9.84
CA PHE A 642 20.00 10.04 -10.53
C PHE A 642 21.11 9.23 -9.85
N VAL A 643 21.98 9.91 -9.12
CA VAL A 643 23.00 9.25 -8.31
C VAL A 643 22.35 9.01 -6.96
N ALA A 644 21.74 7.82 -6.79
CA ALA A 644 21.43 7.29 -5.46
C ALA A 644 22.61 7.62 -4.57
N PHE A 645 22.40 8.41 -3.51
CA PHE A 645 23.44 8.90 -2.59
C PHE A 645 24.55 7.83 -2.47
N PRO A 646 25.68 7.96 -3.19
CA PRO A 646 26.73 6.94 -3.17
C PRO A 646 27.21 6.72 -1.74
N GLU A 647 27.17 7.80 -0.97
CA GLU A 647 27.35 7.87 0.47
C GLU A 647 26.41 6.92 1.20
N PHE A 648 25.08 6.98 0.99
CA PHE A 648 24.13 6.07 1.63
C PHE A 648 24.39 4.59 1.27
N TRP A 649 24.66 4.29 -0.01
CA TRP A 649 25.00 2.92 -0.43
C TRP A 649 26.30 2.45 0.22
N SER A 650 27.33 3.30 0.24
CA SER A 650 28.62 2.98 0.85
C SER A 650 28.51 2.67 2.34
N LEU A 651 27.56 3.31 3.05
CA LEU A 651 27.32 3.17 4.48
C LEU A 651 26.44 1.97 4.86
N THR A 652 25.55 1.53 3.97
CA THR A 652 24.53 0.50 4.25
C THR A 652 24.75 -0.84 3.54
N LYS A 653 25.67 -0.90 2.56
CA LYS A 653 25.94 -2.12 1.75
C LYS A 653 26.31 -3.36 2.55
N GLY A 654 26.85 -3.19 3.75
CA GLY A 654 27.21 -4.30 4.64
C GLY A 654 26.04 -4.86 5.43
N ASP A 655 25.01 -4.05 5.71
CA ASP A 655 24.05 -4.33 6.79
C ASP A 655 23.09 -5.50 6.47
N ASN A 656 22.74 -6.26 7.51
CA ASN A 656 21.90 -7.47 7.42
C ASN A 656 20.55 -7.33 8.15
N TRP A 657 19.89 -6.19 7.99
CA TRP A 657 18.64 -5.82 8.67
C TRP A 657 17.53 -6.88 8.59
N SER A 658 17.28 -7.44 7.41
CA SER A 658 16.21 -8.44 7.23
C SER A 658 16.46 -9.73 7.99
N ARG A 659 17.72 -10.13 8.18
CA ARG A 659 18.12 -11.32 8.97
C ARG A 659 18.09 -11.03 10.46
N GLU A 660 18.58 -9.86 10.86
CA GLU A 660 18.50 -9.36 12.23
C GLU A 660 17.04 -9.28 12.73
N TRP A 661 16.14 -8.73 11.91
CA TRP A 661 14.70 -8.70 12.18
C TRP A 661 14.05 -10.07 12.28
N SER A 662 14.51 -11.06 11.50
CA SER A 662 13.98 -12.42 11.59
C SER A 662 14.28 -13.09 12.94
N LYS A 663 15.26 -12.60 13.70
CA LYS A 663 15.52 -13.04 15.07
C LYS A 663 14.55 -12.39 16.06
N LEU A 664 14.20 -11.13 15.83
CA LEU A 664 13.30 -10.35 16.70
C LEU A 664 11.83 -10.76 16.56
N ILE A 665 11.39 -11.11 15.34
CA ILE A 665 9.96 -11.33 15.02
C ILE A 665 9.28 -12.44 15.84
N HIS A 666 10.02 -13.46 16.24
CA HIS A 666 9.44 -14.61 16.96
C HIS A 666 9.04 -14.27 18.39
N GLN A 667 9.46 -13.12 18.92
CA GLN A 667 9.06 -12.64 20.24
C GLN A 667 7.69 -11.96 20.24
N PHE A 668 7.12 -11.61 19.06
CA PHE A 668 5.79 -10.98 18.98
C PHE A 668 4.65 -11.87 19.43
N ASP A 669 4.78 -13.18 19.25
CA ASP A 669 3.69 -14.11 19.51
C ASP A 669 3.57 -14.47 21.00
N LYS A 670 4.52 -14.01 21.84
CA LYS A 670 4.68 -14.52 23.20
C LYS A 670 4.60 -13.46 24.31
N ASP A 671 4.94 -12.20 24.05
CA ASP A 671 5.01 -11.16 25.10
C ASP A 671 4.81 -9.73 24.55
N GLU A 672 4.60 -8.75 25.45
CA GLU A 672 4.76 -7.33 25.11
C GLU A 672 6.24 -7.04 24.79
N PHE A 673 6.54 -6.77 23.52
CA PHE A 673 7.90 -6.67 23.01
C PHE A 673 8.11 -5.47 22.10
N TYR A 674 9.06 -4.59 22.44
CA TYR A 674 9.36 -3.43 21.60
C TYR A 674 10.27 -3.74 20.43
N ILE A 675 10.05 -3.04 19.32
CA ILE A 675 10.84 -3.20 18.10
C ILE A 675 11.51 -1.91 17.70
N PRO A 676 12.85 -1.92 17.52
CA PRO A 676 13.53 -0.79 16.92
C PRO A 676 13.14 -0.69 15.44
N ILE A 677 12.43 0.38 15.07
CA ILE A 677 12.43 0.85 13.69
C ILE A 677 13.50 1.93 13.60
N VAL A 678 14.51 1.72 12.76
CA VAL A 678 15.52 2.75 12.47
C VAL A 678 15.71 2.85 10.96
N PHE A 679 15.53 4.07 10.45
CA PHE A 679 16.09 4.47 9.15
C PHE A 679 17.22 5.46 9.31
N PHE A 680 17.13 6.29 10.34
CA PHE A 680 18.13 7.24 10.77
C PHE A 680 17.82 7.51 12.24
N PRO A 681 18.79 7.48 13.17
CA PRO A 681 18.57 7.81 14.58
C PRO A 681 17.92 9.19 14.81
N GLU A 682 18.09 10.08 13.83
CA GLU A 682 17.54 11.45 13.79
C GLU A 682 16.02 11.50 13.54
N TYR A 683 15.47 10.51 12.83
CA TYR A 683 14.04 10.43 12.50
C TYR A 683 13.38 9.34 13.33
N LYS A 684 13.01 9.71 14.56
CA LYS A 684 12.36 8.82 15.52
C LYS A 684 11.00 8.38 15.00
N GLN A 685 10.81 7.09 14.74
CA GLN A 685 9.48 6.52 14.56
C GLN A 685 9.35 5.25 15.41
N TYR A 686 8.19 5.11 16.05
CA TYR A 686 7.94 4.20 17.17
C TYR A 686 6.98 3.08 16.77
N VAL A 687 7.26 1.83 17.16
CA VAL A 687 6.23 0.77 17.21
C VAL A 687 5.76 0.67 18.64
N LYS A 688 4.49 1.00 18.91
CA LYS A 688 3.90 0.78 20.23
C LYS A 688 3.27 -0.61 20.28
N THR A 689 3.75 -1.44 21.20
CA THR A 689 3.09 -2.66 21.67
C THR A 689 2.34 -2.30 22.94
N GLU A 690 1.14 -1.76 22.77
CA GLU A 690 0.10 -1.40 23.75
C GLU A 690 0.49 -0.68 25.07
N ASN A 691 1.51 -1.10 25.84
CA ASN A 691 1.89 -0.55 27.15
C ASN A 691 3.38 -0.14 27.31
N LEU A 692 4.24 -0.43 26.32
CA LEU A 692 5.66 -0.07 26.38
C LEU A 692 5.96 1.30 25.75
N ASP A 693 6.79 2.10 26.41
CA ASP A 693 7.29 3.39 25.89
C ASP A 693 8.80 3.54 26.10
N ILE A 694 9.40 4.51 25.41
CA ILE A 694 10.79 4.87 25.63
C ILE A 694 10.90 5.66 26.92
N ILE A 695 11.64 5.12 27.89
CA ILE A 695 11.83 5.73 29.21
C ILE A 695 13.19 6.43 29.35
N ALA A 696 14.18 6.05 28.54
CA ALA A 696 15.44 6.78 28.40
C ALA A 696 16.08 6.58 27.02
N GLU A 697 16.81 7.61 26.56
CA GLU A 697 17.65 7.56 25.37
C GLU A 697 19.01 8.15 25.71
N TYR A 698 20.08 7.43 25.38
CA TYR A 698 21.45 7.90 25.51
C TYR A 698 22.03 8.11 24.13
N LEU A 699 22.54 9.32 23.91
CA LEU A 699 23.33 9.65 22.72
C LEU A 699 24.73 9.01 22.82
N PRO A 700 25.49 8.95 21.73
CA PRO A 700 26.86 8.42 21.73
C PRO A 700 27.74 9.06 22.82
N TYR A 701 28.03 8.31 23.88
CA TYR A 701 28.94 8.68 24.97
C TYR A 701 29.79 7.47 25.27
N ASN A 702 31.13 7.61 25.25
CA ASN A 702 32.08 6.51 25.43
C ASN A 702 32.08 5.98 26.88
N GLU A 703 30.98 5.35 27.28
CA GLU A 703 30.64 4.93 28.64
C GLU A 703 30.20 3.46 28.63
N SER A 704 30.45 2.76 29.74
CA SER A 704 30.03 1.37 29.94
C SER A 704 28.85 1.23 30.89
N SER A 705 28.48 2.31 31.57
CA SER A 705 27.42 2.37 32.58
C SER A 705 26.51 3.57 32.31
N PHE A 706 25.20 3.33 32.37
CA PHE A 706 24.18 4.32 32.05
C PHE A 706 23.19 4.41 33.21
N GLY A 707 23.15 5.58 33.87
CA GLY A 707 22.24 5.86 34.97
C GLY A 707 20.88 6.36 34.49
N LEU A 708 19.80 5.80 35.00
CA LEU A 708 18.43 6.25 34.80
C LEU A 708 18.08 7.30 35.87
N ASN A 709 17.30 8.32 35.50
CA ASN A 709 16.97 9.43 36.41
C ASN A 709 16.20 9.00 37.68
N LYS A 710 15.59 7.82 37.67
CA LYS A 710 14.88 7.18 38.79
C LYS A 710 14.80 5.67 38.53
N ALA A 711 14.47 4.90 39.56
CA ALA A 711 14.15 3.49 39.41
C ALA A 711 12.83 3.32 38.63
N ILE A 712 12.88 2.69 37.45
CA ILE A 712 11.73 2.51 36.54
C ILE A 712 11.70 1.05 36.08
N PRO A 713 10.51 0.45 35.87
CA PRO A 713 10.38 -0.84 35.19
C PRO A 713 10.93 -0.78 33.76
N VAL A 714 11.97 -1.56 33.48
CA VAL A 714 12.58 -1.76 32.15
C VAL A 714 12.19 -3.13 31.61
N ARG A 715 11.78 -3.17 30.34
CA ARG A 715 11.44 -4.38 29.58
C ARG A 715 12.50 -4.74 28.55
N THR A 716 12.89 -3.76 27.73
CA THR A 716 13.78 -3.99 26.58
C THR A 716 14.83 -2.90 26.50
N ILE A 717 16.07 -3.29 26.20
CA ILE A 717 17.17 -2.36 25.95
C ILE A 717 17.78 -2.66 24.58
N ILE A 718 18.04 -1.61 23.82
CA ILE A 718 18.54 -1.70 22.45
C ILE A 718 19.80 -0.86 22.35
N VAL A 719 20.88 -1.51 21.97
CA VAL A 719 22.16 -0.87 21.65
C VAL A 719 22.33 -0.87 20.14
N LEU A 720 22.51 0.31 19.54
CA LEU A 720 22.89 0.44 18.13
C LEU A 720 24.41 0.31 18.03
N LEU A 721 24.94 -0.42 17.05
CA LEU A 721 26.38 -0.59 16.84
C LEU A 721 26.87 0.20 15.62
N LYS A 722 28.16 0.49 15.59
CA LYS A 722 28.83 1.03 14.40
C LYS A 722 28.95 -0.05 13.33
N ALA A 723 29.15 0.37 12.09
CA ALA A 723 29.17 -0.53 10.92
C ALA A 723 30.26 -1.60 11.00
N GLU A 724 31.36 -1.28 11.70
CA GLU A 724 32.58 -2.06 11.76
C GLU A 724 33.04 -2.29 13.21
N SER A 725 32.10 -2.42 14.16
CA SER A 725 32.46 -2.68 15.56
C SER A 725 33.28 -3.97 15.72
N GLU A 726 34.38 -3.87 16.47
CA GLU A 726 35.22 -5.02 16.80
C GLU A 726 34.48 -5.96 17.76
N THR A 727 34.86 -7.24 17.81
CA THR A 727 34.18 -8.23 18.68
C THR A 727 34.23 -7.87 20.17
N THR A 728 35.26 -7.14 20.59
CA THR A 728 35.46 -6.62 21.94
C THR A 728 34.49 -5.48 22.30
N GLU A 729 33.94 -4.80 21.30
CA GLU A 729 33.00 -3.66 21.44
C GLU A 729 31.53 -4.10 21.38
N ILE A 730 31.26 -5.38 21.10
CA ILE A 730 29.90 -5.89 20.98
C ILE A 730 29.41 -6.33 22.38
N PRO A 731 28.40 -5.66 22.96
CA PRO A 731 27.84 -6.09 24.23
C PRO A 731 27.07 -7.39 24.00
N CYS A 732 27.32 -8.41 24.83
CA CYS A 732 26.57 -9.67 24.79
C CYS A 732 25.83 -9.95 26.10
N LYS A 733 26.17 -9.22 27.16
CA LYS A 733 25.60 -9.36 28.50
C LYS A 733 25.38 -7.99 29.13
N MET A 734 24.27 -7.86 29.83
CA MET A 734 23.83 -6.65 30.52
C MET A 734 23.58 -6.98 31.99
N GLN A 735 24.00 -6.08 32.89
CA GLN A 735 23.67 -6.14 34.31
C GLN A 735 22.86 -4.89 34.69
N THR A 736 21.78 -5.10 35.44
CA THR A 736 20.92 -4.03 35.95
C THR A 736 21.13 -3.87 37.45
N TYR A 737 21.02 -2.64 37.93
CA TYR A 737 21.17 -2.29 39.33
C TYR A 737 19.97 -1.47 39.82
N CYS A 738 19.66 -1.58 41.10
CA CYS A 738 18.70 -0.73 41.81
C CYS A 738 19.32 -0.31 43.14
N CYS A 739 19.41 0.99 43.40
CA CYS A 739 20.03 1.57 44.59
C CYS A 739 21.46 1.04 44.84
N GLY A 740 22.22 0.77 43.76
CA GLY A 740 23.59 0.25 43.82
C GLY A 740 23.73 -1.27 44.05
N HIS A 741 22.62 -2.02 44.16
CA HIS A 741 22.63 -3.48 44.24
C HIS A 741 22.34 -4.12 42.89
N LYS A 742 23.07 -5.20 42.55
CA LYS A 742 22.83 -5.96 41.32
C LYS A 742 21.49 -6.68 41.45
N GLU A 743 20.57 -6.37 40.54
CA GLU A 743 19.26 -6.99 40.48
C GLU A 743 19.29 -8.22 39.58
N HIS A 744 19.63 -8.01 38.30
CA HIS A 744 19.53 -9.05 37.29
C HIS A 744 20.68 -9.01 36.29
N GLU A 745 20.88 -10.17 35.65
CA GLU A 745 21.80 -10.35 34.54
C GLU A 745 21.01 -10.86 33.34
N VAL A 746 21.15 -10.17 32.21
CA VAL A 746 20.39 -10.42 30.98
C VAL A 746 21.37 -10.61 29.84
N ASN A 747 21.26 -11.74 29.13
CA ASN A 747 22.03 -11.96 27.91
C ASN A 747 21.32 -11.30 26.72
N SER A 748 22.09 -10.97 25.68
CA SER A 748 21.51 -10.53 24.41
C SER A 748 20.54 -11.59 23.87
N LEU A 749 19.38 -11.15 23.37
CA LEU A 749 18.29 -11.99 22.87
C LEU A 749 18.71 -12.96 21.77
N TYR A 750 19.71 -12.57 20.97
CA TYR A 750 20.34 -13.42 19.97
C TYR A 750 21.84 -13.16 19.93
N LYS A 751 22.60 -14.17 19.50
CA LYS A 751 24.03 -14.00 19.21
C LYS A 751 24.20 -13.03 18.05
N HIS A 752 24.98 -11.97 18.26
CA HIS A 752 25.31 -11.00 17.23
C HIS A 752 26.06 -11.67 16.06
N GLU A 753 25.69 -11.31 14.84
CA GLU A 753 26.29 -11.82 13.61
C GLU A 753 26.94 -10.67 12.82
N LYS A 754 27.87 -11.00 11.92
CA LYS A 754 28.55 -10.00 11.11
C LYS A 754 27.54 -9.09 10.37
N ASN A 755 27.76 -7.77 10.51
CA ASN A 755 26.95 -6.69 9.96
C ASN A 755 25.52 -6.56 10.53
N PHE A 756 25.25 -7.10 11.72
CA PHE A 756 24.07 -6.74 12.51
C PHE A 756 24.30 -5.39 13.20
N ARG A 757 23.27 -4.55 13.25
CA ARG A 757 23.37 -3.17 13.76
C ARG A 757 22.84 -3.01 15.17
N PHE A 758 22.16 -3.99 15.72
CA PHE A 758 21.59 -3.96 17.05
C PHE A 758 22.10 -5.09 17.92
N VAL A 759 22.16 -4.78 19.21
CA VAL A 759 22.06 -5.76 20.27
C VAL A 759 20.80 -5.46 21.05
N VAL A 760 19.94 -6.46 21.17
CA VAL A 760 18.69 -6.33 21.92
C VAL A 760 18.77 -7.20 23.17
N PHE A 761 18.49 -6.61 24.31
CA PHE A 761 18.35 -7.27 25.60
C PHE A 761 16.87 -7.25 25.98
N ASP A 762 16.29 -8.44 26.15
CA ASP A 762 14.92 -8.63 26.62
C ASP A 762 14.96 -9.18 28.04
N CYS A 763 14.29 -8.49 28.96
CA CYS A 763 14.26 -8.87 30.36
C CYS A 763 13.27 -10.02 30.64
N ASN A 764 12.42 -10.41 29.67
CA ASN A 764 11.29 -11.36 29.80
C ASN A 764 10.19 -10.93 30.80
N GLU A 765 10.54 -10.14 31.81
CA GLU A 765 9.67 -9.50 32.81
C GLU A 765 10.13 -8.04 33.01
N ASN A 766 9.29 -7.20 33.60
CA ASN A 766 9.66 -5.81 33.89
C ASN A 766 10.61 -5.77 35.10
N ILE A 767 11.85 -5.32 34.90
CA ILE A 767 12.86 -5.21 35.95
C ILE A 767 12.96 -3.75 36.38
N ILE A 768 12.74 -3.47 37.67
CA ILE A 768 12.95 -2.13 38.22
C ILE A 768 14.44 -1.88 38.35
N THR A 769 14.96 -0.85 37.67
CA THR A 769 16.39 -0.52 37.69
C THR A 769 16.61 0.99 37.62
N ASP A 770 17.69 1.46 38.25
CA ASP A 770 18.19 2.83 38.19
C ASP A 770 19.50 2.97 37.40
N SER A 771 20.14 1.87 37.01
CA SER A 771 21.38 1.89 36.23
C SER A 771 21.68 0.56 35.53
N ILE A 772 22.33 0.67 34.36
CA ILE A 772 22.58 -0.44 33.43
C ILE A 772 24.07 -0.48 33.08
N VAL A 773 24.67 -1.67 33.02
CA VAL A 773 26.09 -1.89 32.67
C VAL A 773 26.23 -3.00 31.63
N PHE A 774 27.12 -2.83 30.66
CA PHE A 774 27.31 -3.78 29.55
C PHE A 774 28.67 -4.49 29.55
N PHE A 775 28.66 -5.75 29.14
CA PHE A 775 29.82 -6.64 29.07
C PHE A 775 29.90 -7.38 27.73
N ASN A 776 31.11 -7.66 27.26
CA ASN A 776 31.38 -8.44 26.04
C ASN A 776 31.47 -9.96 26.35
N ILE A 777 31.79 -10.74 25.32
CA ILE A 777 31.85 -12.22 25.40
C ILE A 777 32.95 -12.72 26.35
N ASP A 778 33.96 -11.90 26.60
CA ASP A 778 35.07 -12.18 27.50
C ASP A 778 34.81 -11.67 28.94
N ASN A 779 33.58 -11.21 29.23
CA ASN A 779 33.16 -10.55 30.47
C ASN A 779 33.90 -9.25 30.81
N GLU A 780 34.47 -8.58 29.81
CA GLU A 780 35.06 -7.24 29.99
C GLU A 780 34.00 -6.15 29.80
N LEU A 781 34.18 -5.00 30.46
CA LEU A 781 33.30 -3.85 30.32
C LEU A 781 33.38 -3.31 28.88
N VAL A 782 32.21 -3.11 28.27
CA VAL A 782 32.12 -2.55 26.91
C VAL A 782 31.89 -1.06 27.00
N LEU A 783 32.77 -0.29 26.39
CA LEU A 783 32.55 1.14 26.17
C LEU A 783 31.69 1.31 24.92
N LEU A 784 30.50 1.88 25.09
CA LEU A 784 29.51 2.00 24.01
C LEU A 784 29.48 3.43 23.49
N ASP A 785 30.21 3.72 22.41
CA ASP A 785 30.22 5.03 21.76
C ASP A 785 29.06 5.26 20.78
N THR A 786 27.92 4.65 21.08
CA THR A 786 26.77 4.56 20.18
C THR A 786 25.45 4.81 20.91
N TYR A 787 24.36 4.81 20.15
CA TYR A 787 23.03 5.13 20.66
C TYR A 787 22.43 3.95 21.46
N ILE A 788 21.91 4.25 22.65
CA ILE A 788 21.23 3.27 23.52
C ILE A 788 19.82 3.74 23.80
N ARG A 789 18.88 2.80 23.74
CA ARG A 789 17.47 3.03 24.00
C ARG A 789 16.95 2.08 25.07
N VAL A 790 16.32 2.64 26.09
CA VAL A 790 15.74 1.90 27.22
C VAL A 790 14.23 2.03 27.18
N ILE A 791 13.55 0.89 27.32
CA ILE A 791 12.14 0.75 27.01
C ILE A 791 11.47 0.01 28.15
N GLY A 792 10.33 0.52 28.59
CA GLY A 792 9.61 0.00 29.74
C GLY A 792 8.25 0.66 29.90
N GLU A 793 7.60 0.46 31.03
CA GLU A 793 6.29 1.03 31.32
C GLU A 793 6.44 2.44 31.92
N THR A 794 5.77 3.44 31.35
CA THR A 794 5.78 4.81 31.86
C THR A 794 4.88 5.02 33.07
N THR A 795 3.97 4.08 33.34
CA THR A 795 3.06 4.06 34.49
C THR A 795 3.26 2.78 35.29
N LEU A 796 3.73 2.91 36.53
CA LEU A 796 3.36 1.95 37.58
C LEU A 796 1.84 2.04 37.72
N ASN A 797 1.09 1.14 37.07
CA ASN A 797 -0.32 1.00 37.38
C ASN A 797 -0.42 0.74 38.88
N LYS A 798 -1.09 1.67 39.57
CA LYS A 798 -1.35 1.60 41.00
C LYS A 798 -2.29 0.45 41.34
#